data_AF-A0A6A7VLY8-F1
#
_entry.id   AF-A0A6A7VLY8-F1
#
_cell.length_a   1.000
_cell.length_b   1.000
_cell.length_c   1.000
_cell.angle_alpha   90.00
_cell.angle_beta   90.00
_cell.angle_gamma   90.00
#
_symmetry.space_group_name_H-M   'P 1'
#
loop_
_entity.id
_entity.type
_entity.pdbx_description
1 polymer ?
#
loop_
_entity_poly.entity_id
_entity_poly.type
_entity_poly.pdbx_seq_one_letter_code
_entity_poly.pdbx_strand_id
1 'polypeptide(L)'
;MKKNLLRFRLLSLLLVFAFIAKAQNVTAVWDFQNNLPEGINTAANFQGKEGDLASTVEGITMHVNATQGKLKGRTTDAQFNAGTILQIPVKSANDMVTVTTYPNYHNLTVGGKTATEDVTEYNATSAEVAKGYVEVVATGGCYLYQVKVVHVSAIQEKALYTTDFTNWEKIDNTKATDVKVNLKTLYSKEAFTFTFNGVGVDPTGNQAKFSDRTGYMITAKYPSQYTTAEPSAVTSPLASITKITLHQAATGGKRGIKVSVKGDGDADWVTIHNVSIVTASGEDLTLDVNRTNCQIKFENFALNQNAYVTDLAIYGNVDMSKTPMLGTFSLNGTKYSAVDIFNEDASGKQLATLLVSKKANLISETNPLKDLVAANGTIKSTTYTTTGEGADQKTVVTIVVESKGDEVTYELTVGFKPDFTLTYYNIDGTTVLGTQKVEQDANIEKFQEGMEEKVTVAEGKKFRGWASNQKKDSKKFTTSSVIEADANLYALVTDIETANGTARYDYDFQKEGFDINDHEAISVEGNGKWHDTTHGWSFEATDKLKVKMGGKGYIKMNLCQYSKSGKITLLDPQGKEVSSIEAKATKDGNLGVLQNESTESGEYTITFDADTYIHNLSIVNMTTPAYTQNGNWMEVKAGDVQSFITALEIANGNNAAANAARTYIFLPNGTYDLGDKCLTSISGNNISIIGESMDNTIIVNKPEVEGIGVTATLYNTSTGLYMQDLTLKNAYPFNKSTGRAVCLQDKGTQTICKNVKMLSYQDTYYSNNNKGLYYFEGSDIHGIVDFICGGGDAFFNKCTLTLEPGKGSYITAPYTDGTKYGYVFDGCKIVGSATDSFTFGRSWGGTANCAFLNTILDKNAAAKIASTRWTTGGMNVVAKNFFEYNTLDEDGKVISPAENIVKFTKDKEVSEYNTIITAEKAAEFSLDKVFTNWKPADLASQTTATAATLSNDKLSWTGDAQMYLVAKDGKFFALTTEKSVNLNGEKGSFTVRAANQMGGFGATANSVSTGIHNIASATDAAVIKTTIFAADGTQLSNLQKGINIVVKTLADGSKKTSKVIVK
;
A
#
# COMPACT_ATOMS: atom_id res chain seq x y z
N MET A 1 54.00 31.76 -11.25
CA MET A 1 55.14 31.42 -12.13
C MET A 1 55.16 29.91 -12.28
N LYS A 2 54.98 29.42 -13.51
CA LYS A 2 55.99 28.65 -14.29
C LYS A 2 56.39 27.33 -13.60
N LYS A 3 56.37 26.15 -14.21
CA LYS A 3 56.24 25.74 -15.63
C LYS A 3 56.32 24.21 -15.66
N ASN A 4 55.64 23.59 -16.64
CA ASN A 4 56.06 22.44 -17.46
C ASN A 4 56.11 21.04 -16.83
N LEU A 5 55.31 20.04 -17.26
CA LEU A 5 55.19 19.35 -18.58
C LEU A 5 56.04 18.07 -18.68
N LEU A 6 55.39 17.03 -19.25
CA LEU A 6 55.88 15.77 -19.86
C LEU A 6 56.01 14.56 -18.92
N ARG A 7 55.22 13.48 -19.03
CA ARG A 7 54.78 12.59 -20.14
C ARG A 7 55.62 11.29 -20.20
N PHE A 8 54.88 10.17 -20.28
CA PHE A 8 55.14 8.95 -21.08
C PHE A 8 56.20 7.97 -20.53
N ARG A 9 56.08 6.64 -20.56
CA ARG A 9 55.13 5.67 -21.17
C ARG A 9 55.55 4.23 -20.75
N LEU A 10 54.55 3.30 -20.73
CA LEU A 10 54.57 1.85 -21.11
C LEU A 10 55.50 0.89 -20.32
N LEU A 11 55.21 -0.40 -20.03
CA LEU A 11 54.27 -1.45 -20.50
C LEU A 11 54.34 -2.58 -19.42
N SER A 12 53.28 -3.25 -18.95
CA SER A 12 52.88 -4.60 -19.43
C SER A 12 51.84 -5.22 -18.46
N LEU A 13 50.57 -5.26 -18.85
CA LEU A 13 49.72 -6.44 -18.63
C LEU A 13 48.59 -6.34 -19.64
N LEU A 14 48.83 -6.98 -20.78
CA LEU A 14 47.82 -7.32 -21.77
C LEU A 14 46.72 -8.14 -21.08
N LEU A 15 45.62 -7.48 -20.73
CA LEU A 15 44.31 -8.13 -20.76
C LEU A 15 43.83 -7.99 -22.20
N VAL A 16 44.15 -8.99 -23.01
CA VAL A 16 43.39 -9.30 -24.21
C VAL A 16 42.00 -9.73 -23.71
N PHE A 17 41.15 -8.76 -23.39
CA PHE A 17 39.72 -8.99 -23.55
C PHE A 17 39.55 -9.16 -25.06
N ALA A 18 39.38 -10.40 -25.50
CA ALA A 18 38.76 -10.63 -26.80
C ALA A 18 37.50 -9.77 -26.82
N PHE A 19 37.45 -8.79 -27.72
CA PHE A 19 36.23 -8.04 -27.95
C PHE A 19 35.15 -9.08 -28.29
N ILE A 20 34.29 -9.39 -27.32
CA ILE A 20 33.09 -10.17 -27.56
C ILE A 20 32.35 -9.37 -28.64
N ALA A 21 32.23 -9.93 -29.84
CA ALA A 21 31.42 -9.35 -30.89
C ALA A 21 29.96 -9.40 -30.40
N LYS A 22 29.52 -8.35 -29.70
CA LYS A 22 28.14 -8.19 -29.28
C LYS A 22 27.33 -7.79 -30.50
N ALA A 23 26.14 -8.37 -30.66
CA ALA A 23 25.13 -7.87 -31.58
C ALA A 23 24.67 -6.47 -31.13
N GLN A 24 25.38 -5.42 -31.54
CA GLN A 24 25.03 -4.04 -31.22
C GLN A 24 25.25 -3.14 -32.43
N ASN A 25 24.23 -2.36 -32.76
CA ASN A 25 24.34 -1.30 -33.74
C ASN A 25 25.35 -0.26 -33.25
N VAL A 26 26.19 0.24 -34.16
CA VAL A 26 27.13 1.32 -33.86
C VAL A 26 26.52 2.62 -34.33
N THR A 27 26.26 3.54 -33.40
CA THR A 27 25.68 4.85 -33.72
C THR A 27 26.76 5.92 -33.64
N ALA A 28 27.15 6.44 -34.81
CA ALA A 28 28.07 7.56 -34.93
C ALA A 28 27.31 8.86 -35.15
N VAL A 29 27.59 9.87 -34.32
CA VAL A 29 26.86 11.14 -34.30
C VAL A 29 27.82 12.31 -34.53
N TRP A 30 27.38 13.26 -35.36
CA TRP A 30 27.90 14.61 -35.50
C TRP A 30 26.79 15.59 -35.09
N ASP A 31 26.76 15.96 -33.81
CA ASP A 31 25.73 16.84 -33.24
C ASP A 31 26.31 18.22 -32.98
N PHE A 32 25.98 19.14 -33.88
CA PHE A 32 26.43 20.53 -33.82
C PHE A 32 25.61 21.35 -32.81
N GLN A 33 24.39 20.92 -32.49
CA GLN A 33 23.53 21.60 -31.51
C GLN A 33 24.09 21.46 -30.10
N ASN A 34 24.56 20.26 -29.77
CA ASN A 34 25.09 19.90 -28.46
C ASN A 34 26.62 19.85 -28.42
N ASN A 35 27.28 20.24 -29.50
CA ASN A 35 28.75 20.22 -29.66
C ASN A 35 29.34 18.84 -29.31
N LEU A 36 28.80 17.78 -29.91
CA LEU A 36 29.16 16.39 -29.67
C LEU A 36 29.58 15.69 -30.99
N PRO A 37 30.77 15.07 -31.09
CA PRO A 37 31.83 14.98 -30.08
C PRO A 37 32.34 16.36 -29.65
N GLU A 38 32.85 16.45 -28.42
CA GLU A 38 33.28 17.71 -27.82
C GLU A 38 34.25 18.47 -28.75
N GLY A 39 33.88 19.71 -29.09
CA GLY A 39 34.68 20.59 -29.95
C GLY A 39 34.39 20.47 -31.45
N ILE A 40 33.40 19.66 -31.86
CA ILE A 40 33.00 19.52 -33.26
C ILE A 40 32.65 20.86 -33.93
N ASN A 41 32.03 21.80 -33.20
CA ASN A 41 31.66 23.11 -33.77
C ASN A 41 32.89 23.95 -34.17
N THR A 42 34.00 23.77 -33.45
CA THR A 42 35.29 24.40 -33.79
C THR A 42 35.97 23.66 -34.94
N ALA A 43 35.92 22.32 -34.92
CA ALA A 43 36.53 21.46 -35.92
C ALA A 43 35.85 21.56 -37.30
N ALA A 44 34.53 21.75 -37.32
CA ALA A 44 33.74 22.01 -38.51
C ALA A 44 34.02 23.41 -39.06
N ASN A 45 35.13 23.56 -39.77
CA ASN A 45 35.57 24.82 -40.36
C ASN A 45 36.11 24.59 -41.76
N PHE A 46 35.23 24.19 -42.68
CA PHE A 46 35.54 23.86 -44.07
C PHE A 46 34.94 24.92 -44.99
N GLN A 47 35.81 25.62 -45.73
CA GLN A 47 35.43 26.56 -46.78
C GLN A 47 36.55 26.58 -47.81
N GLY A 48 36.26 26.25 -49.07
CA GLY A 48 37.27 26.14 -50.12
C GLY A 48 38.26 24.99 -49.91
N LYS A 49 37.92 24.01 -49.08
CA LYS A 49 38.76 22.84 -48.76
C LYS A 49 37.90 21.62 -48.42
N GLU A 50 38.53 20.46 -48.40
CA GLU A 50 37.94 19.20 -47.98
C GLU A 50 38.73 18.57 -46.82
N GLY A 51 38.14 17.59 -46.15
CA GLY A 51 38.78 16.82 -45.09
C GLY A 51 37.79 16.08 -44.22
N ASP A 52 38.30 15.38 -43.22
CA ASP A 52 37.48 14.50 -42.37
C ASP A 52 37.05 15.17 -41.08
N LEU A 53 35.84 14.85 -40.63
CA LEU A 53 35.28 15.27 -39.36
C LEU A 53 34.93 14.05 -38.51
N ALA A 54 35.51 13.97 -37.31
CA ALA A 54 35.28 12.85 -36.39
C ALA A 54 33.87 12.85 -35.80
N SER A 55 33.31 11.65 -35.62
CA SER A 55 32.05 11.43 -34.91
C SER A 55 32.28 11.15 -33.42
N THR A 56 31.21 10.85 -32.69
CA THR A 56 31.25 10.29 -31.34
C THR A 56 31.90 8.91 -31.22
N VAL A 57 32.12 8.21 -32.34
CA VAL A 57 32.72 6.87 -32.36
C VAL A 57 34.11 6.93 -32.98
N GLU A 58 35.11 6.46 -32.23
CA GLU A 58 36.49 6.38 -32.70
C GLU A 58 36.58 5.54 -33.98
N GLY A 59 37.25 6.08 -35.01
CA GLY A 59 37.42 5.42 -36.31
C GLY A 59 36.25 5.58 -37.29
N ILE A 60 35.15 6.26 -36.92
CA ILE A 60 34.08 6.64 -37.86
C ILE A 60 34.15 8.15 -38.10
N THR A 61 34.51 8.53 -39.33
CA THR A 61 34.63 9.92 -39.77
C THR A 61 33.71 10.20 -40.96
N MET A 62 33.16 11.41 -41.01
CA MET A 62 32.45 11.93 -42.17
C MET A 62 33.45 12.69 -43.02
N HIS A 63 33.51 12.39 -44.31
CA HIS A 63 34.33 13.17 -45.22
C HIS A 63 33.53 14.38 -45.72
N VAL A 64 34.10 15.57 -45.61
CA VAL A 64 33.47 16.85 -45.96
C VAL A 64 34.16 17.41 -47.18
N ASN A 65 33.46 17.48 -48.31
CA ASN A 65 33.91 18.22 -49.49
C ASN A 65 33.23 19.58 -49.54
N ALA A 66 33.95 20.63 -49.11
CA ALA A 66 33.49 22.02 -49.16
C ALA A 66 34.36 22.87 -50.10
N THR A 67 34.94 22.27 -51.15
CA THR A 67 35.83 22.96 -52.09
C THR A 67 35.12 24.07 -52.86
N GLN A 68 33.82 23.90 -53.14
CA GLN A 68 32.95 24.90 -53.78
C GLN A 68 31.89 25.46 -52.83
N GLY A 69 32.00 25.16 -51.53
CA GLY A 69 30.96 25.43 -50.54
C GLY A 69 31.51 25.79 -49.17
N LYS A 70 30.70 25.52 -48.13
CA LYS A 70 31.01 25.78 -46.73
C LYS A 70 30.27 24.83 -45.79
N LEU A 71 31.02 24.22 -44.87
CA LEU A 71 30.53 23.66 -43.62
C LEU A 71 31.20 24.39 -42.44
N LYS A 72 30.42 25.16 -41.67
CA LYS A 72 30.93 25.96 -40.56
C LYS A 72 30.10 25.79 -39.30
N GLY A 73 30.68 25.15 -38.27
CA GLY A 73 30.10 25.02 -36.94
C GLY A 73 29.96 26.36 -36.23
N ARG A 74 28.88 26.48 -35.46
CA ARG A 74 28.46 27.64 -34.66
C ARG A 74 28.06 27.16 -33.26
N THR A 75 27.53 28.03 -32.41
CA THR A 75 27.21 27.67 -31.01
C THR A 75 26.18 26.55 -30.90
N THR A 76 25.20 26.51 -31.81
CA THR A 76 24.03 25.62 -31.72
C THR A 76 23.66 24.94 -33.04
N ASP A 77 24.48 25.06 -34.08
CA ASP A 77 24.24 24.47 -35.42
C ASP A 77 25.53 24.49 -36.25
N ALA A 78 25.51 23.89 -37.44
CA ALA A 78 26.50 24.10 -38.49
C ALA A 78 25.85 24.69 -39.74
N GLN A 79 26.41 25.79 -40.25
CA GLN A 79 26.05 26.34 -41.55
C GLN A 79 26.54 25.40 -42.66
N PHE A 80 25.62 24.97 -43.53
CA PHE A 80 25.84 24.03 -44.62
C PHE A 80 25.31 24.65 -45.93
N ASN A 81 26.21 25.14 -46.78
CA ASN A 81 25.82 25.91 -47.97
C ASN A 81 25.99 25.10 -49.26
N ALA A 82 25.25 25.48 -50.31
CA ALA A 82 25.36 24.95 -51.66
C ALA A 82 26.82 24.81 -52.12
N GLY A 83 27.11 23.73 -52.85
CA GLY A 83 28.48 23.34 -53.23
C GLY A 83 29.25 22.56 -52.17
N THR A 84 28.58 22.16 -51.07
CA THR A 84 29.13 21.27 -50.04
C THR A 84 28.50 19.89 -50.12
N ILE A 85 29.33 18.85 -50.04
CA ILE A 85 28.92 17.44 -50.00
C ILE A 85 29.49 16.80 -48.73
N LEU A 86 28.64 16.10 -47.98
CA LEU A 86 29.06 15.27 -46.86
C LEU A 86 28.95 13.80 -47.27
N GLN A 87 30.01 13.03 -47.06
CA GLN A 87 30.04 11.60 -47.34
C GLN A 87 30.00 10.86 -46.01
N ILE A 88 28.83 10.28 -45.72
CA ILE A 88 28.55 9.60 -44.47
C ILE A 88 28.89 8.12 -44.66
N PRO A 89 29.83 7.54 -43.90
CA PRO A 89 30.29 6.18 -44.15
C PRO A 89 29.18 5.18 -43.87
N VAL A 90 28.97 4.21 -44.76
CA VAL A 90 28.02 3.10 -44.60
C VAL A 90 28.68 1.79 -45.01
N LYS A 91 28.24 0.69 -44.40
CA LYS A 91 28.77 -0.67 -44.53
C LYS A 91 27.71 -1.69 -44.95
N SER A 92 26.43 -1.38 -44.75
CA SER A 92 25.30 -2.26 -45.05
C SER A 92 24.13 -1.46 -45.65
N ALA A 93 23.31 -2.11 -46.47
CA ALA A 93 22.09 -1.49 -47.02
C ALA A 93 21.00 -1.29 -45.94
N ASN A 94 21.22 -1.86 -44.75
CA ASN A 94 20.42 -1.60 -43.57
C ASN A 94 20.92 -0.39 -42.77
N ASP A 95 22.08 0.17 -43.10
CA ASP A 95 22.58 1.35 -42.40
C ASP A 95 21.69 2.55 -42.69
N MET A 96 21.35 3.27 -41.63
CA MET A 96 20.46 4.41 -41.72
C MET A 96 21.23 5.70 -41.46
N VAL A 97 21.12 6.63 -42.40
CA VAL A 97 21.60 8.00 -42.26
C VAL A 97 20.40 8.88 -41.90
N THR A 98 20.53 9.60 -40.80
CA THR A 98 19.56 10.60 -40.35
C THR A 98 20.22 11.97 -40.37
N VAL A 99 19.59 12.93 -41.02
CA VAL A 99 20.01 14.33 -41.03
C VAL A 99 18.91 15.17 -40.37
N THR A 100 19.27 15.93 -39.34
CA THR A 100 18.39 16.88 -38.66
C THR A 100 18.82 18.29 -38.99
N THR A 101 17.93 19.03 -39.64
CA THR A 101 18.11 20.42 -40.06
C THR A 101 17.57 21.39 -39.02
N TYR A 102 17.97 22.66 -39.10
CA TYR A 102 17.29 23.74 -38.39
C TYR A 102 15.86 23.91 -38.95
N PRO A 103 14.85 24.21 -38.11
CA PRO A 103 13.46 24.28 -38.54
C PRO A 103 13.23 25.08 -39.83
N ASN A 104 12.58 24.46 -40.82
CA ASN A 104 12.26 25.03 -42.14
C ASN A 104 13.44 25.25 -43.12
N TYR A 105 14.65 24.75 -42.85
CA TYR A 105 15.79 24.86 -43.75
C TYR A 105 16.11 23.51 -44.43
N HIS A 106 15.29 23.10 -45.40
CA HIS A 106 15.40 21.78 -46.05
C HIS A 106 16.18 21.77 -47.38
N ASN A 107 17.08 22.74 -47.58
CA ASN A 107 17.81 22.90 -48.85
C ASN A 107 18.95 21.88 -49.01
N LEU A 108 18.63 20.59 -48.93
CA LEU A 108 19.57 19.49 -49.10
C LEU A 108 18.91 18.23 -49.67
N THR A 109 19.75 17.28 -50.08
CA THR A 109 19.35 15.90 -50.36
C THR A 109 20.16 14.93 -49.50
N VAL A 110 19.59 13.77 -49.16
CA VAL A 110 20.27 12.64 -48.49
C VAL A 110 20.15 11.42 -49.41
N GLY A 111 21.24 10.93 -49.96
CA GLY A 111 21.23 9.85 -50.96
C GLY A 111 20.37 10.18 -52.18
N GLY A 112 20.30 11.45 -52.57
CA GLY A 112 19.43 11.94 -53.65
C GLY A 112 17.96 12.17 -53.26
N LYS A 113 17.51 11.76 -52.06
CA LYS A 113 16.17 12.09 -51.53
C LYS A 113 16.13 13.54 -51.07
N THR A 114 15.22 14.35 -51.62
CA THR A 114 14.99 15.73 -51.17
C THR A 114 14.45 15.78 -49.75
N ALA A 115 15.05 16.60 -48.90
CA ALA A 115 14.52 16.87 -47.57
C ALA A 115 13.23 17.70 -47.69
N THR A 116 12.17 17.26 -47.01
CA THR A 116 10.85 17.93 -46.99
C THR A 116 10.39 18.27 -45.57
N GLU A 117 11.10 17.77 -44.56
CA GLU A 117 10.81 17.89 -43.13
C GLU A 117 12.12 18.13 -42.36
N ASP A 118 12.03 18.55 -41.10
CA ASP A 118 13.19 18.89 -40.26
C ASP A 118 14.15 17.70 -40.09
N VAL A 119 13.61 16.48 -40.06
CA VAL A 119 14.36 15.22 -39.97
C VAL A 119 14.20 14.44 -41.27
N THR A 120 15.31 14.11 -41.92
CA THR A 120 15.34 13.25 -43.09
C THR A 120 16.08 11.96 -42.79
N GLU A 121 15.36 10.84 -42.86
CA GLU A 121 15.92 9.49 -42.77
C GLU A 121 16.06 8.86 -44.15
N TYR A 122 17.17 8.15 -44.33
CA TYR A 122 17.54 7.49 -45.57
C TYR A 122 18.33 6.21 -45.28
N ASN A 123 17.88 5.08 -45.84
CA ASN A 123 18.62 3.82 -45.79
C ASN A 123 19.61 3.77 -46.95
N ALA A 124 20.84 3.33 -46.68
CA ALA A 124 21.84 3.15 -47.72
C ALA A 124 21.37 2.15 -48.78
N THR A 125 21.65 2.43 -50.04
CA THR A 125 21.44 1.47 -51.14
C THR A 125 22.65 0.56 -51.30
N SER A 126 22.48 -0.60 -51.94
CA SER A 126 23.61 -1.48 -52.27
C SER A 126 24.70 -0.80 -53.11
N ALA A 127 24.32 0.18 -53.95
CA ALA A 127 25.26 0.97 -54.74
C ALA A 127 26.08 1.93 -53.86
N GLU A 128 25.46 2.57 -52.86
CA GLU A 128 26.13 3.44 -51.90
C GLU A 128 27.01 2.65 -50.91
N VAL A 129 26.60 1.44 -50.54
CA VAL A 129 27.43 0.51 -49.77
C VAL A 129 28.68 0.10 -50.55
N ALA A 130 28.55 -0.19 -51.84
CA ALA A 130 29.70 -0.48 -52.70
C ALA A 130 30.63 0.75 -52.85
N LYS A 131 30.07 1.96 -52.82
CA LYS A 131 30.79 3.24 -52.79
C LYS A 131 31.43 3.52 -51.42
N GLY A 132 30.89 2.93 -50.36
CA GLY A 132 31.30 3.07 -48.96
C GLY A 132 30.65 4.23 -48.19
N TYR A 133 29.74 4.99 -48.81
CA TYR A 133 29.11 6.15 -48.18
C TYR A 133 27.80 6.57 -48.87
N VAL A 134 26.94 7.25 -48.09
CA VAL A 134 25.78 8.01 -48.56
C VAL A 134 26.17 9.49 -48.65
N GLU A 135 25.77 10.16 -49.74
CA GLU A 135 26.03 11.60 -49.91
C GLU A 135 24.88 12.45 -49.35
N VAL A 136 25.22 13.44 -48.53
CA VAL A 136 24.33 14.54 -48.16
C VAL A 136 24.79 15.77 -48.92
N VAL A 137 23.94 16.29 -49.81
CA VAL A 137 24.32 17.37 -50.75
C VAL A 137 23.49 18.61 -50.44
N ALA A 138 24.15 19.74 -50.16
CA ALA A 138 23.48 21.02 -50.04
C ALA A 138 23.00 21.52 -51.40
N THR A 139 21.70 21.78 -51.54
CA THR A 139 21.09 22.36 -52.75
C THR A 139 20.86 23.87 -52.63
N GLY A 140 21.02 24.44 -51.43
CA GLY A 140 20.89 25.87 -51.13
C GLY A 140 21.56 26.23 -49.79
N GLY A 141 21.14 27.34 -49.17
CA GLY A 141 21.58 27.69 -47.82
C GLY A 141 20.83 26.87 -46.76
N CYS A 142 21.56 26.14 -45.92
CA CYS A 142 21.00 25.24 -44.91
C CYS A 142 21.77 25.35 -43.58
N TYR A 143 21.14 24.90 -42.49
CA TYR A 143 21.76 24.76 -41.17
C TYR A 143 21.46 23.37 -40.62
N LEU A 144 22.47 22.69 -40.08
CA LEU A 144 22.36 21.34 -39.54
C LEU A 144 22.46 21.37 -38.02
N TYR A 145 21.53 20.69 -37.33
CA TYR A 145 21.69 20.37 -35.92
C TYR A 145 22.48 19.09 -35.75
N GLN A 146 22.17 18.06 -36.53
CA GLN A 146 22.78 16.74 -36.35
C GLN A 146 22.87 15.97 -37.67
N VAL A 147 23.96 15.23 -37.83
CA VAL A 147 24.03 14.10 -38.76
C VAL A 147 24.33 12.85 -37.94
N LYS A 148 23.63 11.75 -38.22
CA LYS A 148 23.75 10.48 -37.51
C LYS A 148 23.80 9.36 -38.52
N VAL A 149 24.69 8.40 -38.30
CA VAL A 149 24.65 7.10 -38.99
C VAL A 149 24.57 5.97 -37.98
N VAL A 150 23.67 5.05 -38.24
CA VAL A 150 23.54 3.79 -37.51
C VAL A 150 24.09 2.70 -38.41
N HIS A 151 25.28 2.17 -38.09
CA HIS A 151 25.77 0.93 -38.70
C HIS A 151 25.05 -0.24 -38.05
N VAL A 152 24.17 -0.88 -38.80
CA VAL A 152 23.39 -2.01 -38.32
C VAL A 152 24.28 -3.24 -38.30
N SER A 153 24.41 -3.88 -37.14
CA SER A 153 25.25 -5.07 -36.99
C SER A 153 24.68 -6.22 -37.83
N ALA A 154 25.54 -6.82 -38.67
CA ALA A 154 25.23 -8.10 -39.31
C ALA A 154 25.18 -9.25 -38.29
N ILE A 155 25.80 -9.07 -37.12
CA ILE A 155 25.72 -10.01 -36.00
C ILE A 155 24.46 -9.69 -35.20
N GLN A 156 23.61 -10.68 -35.01
CA GLN A 156 22.33 -10.55 -34.32
C GLN A 156 22.18 -11.65 -33.28
N GLU A 157 21.64 -11.29 -32.12
CA GLU A 157 21.21 -12.29 -31.15
C GLU A 157 19.94 -12.97 -31.67
N LYS A 158 20.00 -14.29 -31.84
CA LYS A 158 18.87 -15.11 -32.28
C LYS A 158 18.72 -16.34 -31.38
N ALA A 159 17.49 -16.86 -31.28
CA ALA A 159 17.25 -18.17 -30.69
C ALA A 159 17.86 -19.23 -31.62
N LEU A 160 18.99 -19.81 -31.22
CA LEU A 160 19.70 -20.84 -31.98
C LEU A 160 18.99 -22.18 -31.92
N TYR A 161 18.27 -22.46 -30.84
CA TYR A 161 17.53 -23.71 -30.70
C TYR A 161 16.40 -23.53 -29.70
N THR A 162 15.23 -24.06 -30.01
CA THR A 162 14.05 -24.05 -29.13
C THR A 162 13.42 -25.44 -29.09
N THR A 163 12.97 -25.89 -27.93
CA THR A 163 12.25 -27.16 -27.78
C THR A 163 11.30 -27.12 -26.59
N ASP A 164 10.12 -27.72 -26.76
CA ASP A 164 9.18 -28.11 -25.70
C ASP A 164 9.28 -29.62 -25.37
N PHE A 165 10.24 -30.30 -26.01
CA PHE A 165 10.51 -31.73 -25.92
C PHE A 165 9.42 -32.66 -26.47
N THR A 166 8.30 -32.15 -26.99
CA THR A 166 7.20 -32.98 -27.51
C THR A 166 7.57 -33.78 -28.76
N ASN A 167 8.49 -33.23 -29.57
CA ASN A 167 8.95 -33.85 -30.82
C ASN A 167 10.19 -34.74 -30.66
N TRP A 168 10.60 -35.03 -29.43
CA TRP A 168 11.80 -35.83 -29.15
C TRP A 168 11.49 -37.31 -29.03
N GLU A 169 12.49 -38.16 -29.26
CA GLU A 169 12.40 -39.57 -28.86
C GLU A 169 12.46 -39.69 -27.34
N LYS A 170 11.72 -40.65 -26.78
CA LYS A 170 11.70 -40.90 -25.34
C LYS A 170 13.05 -41.42 -24.86
N ILE A 171 13.63 -40.76 -23.85
CA ILE A 171 14.88 -41.16 -23.19
C ILE A 171 14.59 -41.51 -21.73
N ASP A 172 14.88 -42.74 -21.33
CA ASP A 172 14.69 -43.23 -19.96
C ASP A 172 15.82 -42.72 -19.04
N ASN A 173 15.48 -41.81 -18.12
CA ASN A 173 16.44 -41.19 -17.20
C ASN A 173 17.11 -42.17 -16.23
N THR A 174 16.59 -43.39 -16.06
CA THR A 174 17.22 -44.43 -15.23
C THR A 174 18.25 -45.27 -15.97
N LYS A 175 18.30 -45.18 -17.30
CA LYS A 175 19.20 -45.97 -18.16
C LYS A 175 20.14 -45.13 -18.99
N ALA A 176 19.84 -43.84 -19.17
CA ALA A 176 20.63 -42.93 -19.98
C ALA A 176 22.08 -42.86 -19.49
N THR A 177 23.00 -43.42 -20.28
CA THR A 177 24.45 -43.30 -20.12
C THR A 177 25.02 -43.00 -21.50
N ASP A 178 25.64 -41.84 -21.65
CA ASP A 178 26.16 -41.32 -22.93
C ASP A 178 25.15 -41.35 -24.09
N VAL A 179 23.85 -41.15 -23.81
CA VAL A 179 22.81 -41.09 -24.86
C VAL A 179 22.92 -39.75 -25.58
N LYS A 180 23.14 -39.77 -26.89
CA LYS A 180 23.39 -38.58 -27.70
C LYS A 180 22.22 -38.25 -28.62
N VAL A 181 21.77 -37.00 -28.58
CA VAL A 181 20.79 -36.44 -29.52
C VAL A 181 21.49 -35.38 -30.36
N ASN A 182 21.62 -35.64 -31.66
CA ASN A 182 22.28 -34.74 -32.59
C ASN A 182 21.26 -33.77 -33.18
N LEU A 183 21.59 -32.49 -33.14
CA LEU A 183 20.73 -31.38 -33.52
C LEU A 183 21.52 -30.41 -34.41
N LYS A 184 20.79 -29.46 -35.00
CA LYS A 184 21.37 -28.32 -35.68
C LYS A 184 20.74 -27.05 -35.16
N THR A 185 21.53 -25.99 -35.07
CA THR A 185 20.99 -24.67 -34.74
C THR A 185 20.21 -24.07 -35.90
N LEU A 186 19.26 -23.22 -35.55
CA LEU A 186 18.67 -22.21 -36.40
C LEU A 186 19.74 -21.16 -36.74
N TYR A 187 19.61 -20.56 -37.91
CA TYR A 187 20.44 -19.52 -38.53
C TYR A 187 21.89 -19.94 -38.81
N SER A 188 22.69 -20.32 -37.81
CA SER A 188 24.11 -20.69 -37.98
C SER A 188 24.30 -22.07 -38.61
N LYS A 189 23.27 -22.93 -38.57
CA LYS A 189 23.27 -24.32 -39.06
C LYS A 189 24.38 -25.19 -38.48
N GLU A 190 24.93 -24.78 -37.33
CA GLU A 190 25.99 -25.51 -36.67
C GLU A 190 25.42 -26.79 -36.05
N ALA A 191 26.13 -27.91 -36.22
CA ALA A 191 25.73 -29.16 -35.60
C ALA A 191 26.13 -29.14 -34.12
N PHE A 192 25.24 -29.58 -33.25
CA PHE A 192 25.52 -29.75 -31.83
C PHE A 192 24.79 -30.96 -31.27
N THR A 193 25.23 -31.45 -30.11
CA THR A 193 24.71 -32.68 -29.51
C THR A 193 24.32 -32.43 -28.07
N PHE A 194 23.18 -32.96 -27.62
CA PHE A 194 22.92 -33.18 -26.19
C PHE A 194 23.36 -34.59 -25.80
N THR A 195 24.17 -34.68 -24.75
CA THR A 195 24.59 -35.95 -24.14
C THR A 195 23.90 -36.09 -22.78
N PHE A 196 23.08 -37.13 -22.63
CA PHE A 196 22.28 -37.41 -21.45
C PHE A 196 22.89 -38.53 -20.59
N ASN A 197 23.06 -38.24 -19.31
CA ASN A 197 23.58 -39.16 -18.29
C ASN A 197 22.70 -39.07 -17.04
N GLY A 198 21.85 -40.06 -16.78
CA GLY A 198 20.88 -39.97 -15.67
C GLY A 198 19.79 -38.89 -15.85
N VAL A 199 19.68 -38.30 -17.04
CA VAL A 199 18.62 -37.35 -17.42
C VAL A 199 17.88 -37.93 -18.62
N GLY A 200 16.57 -37.74 -18.67
CA GLY A 200 15.71 -38.30 -19.71
C GLY A 200 14.78 -37.27 -20.31
N VAL A 201 14.06 -37.68 -21.34
CA VAL A 201 13.09 -36.86 -22.08
C VAL A 201 11.82 -37.70 -22.23
N ASP A 202 10.68 -37.14 -21.81
CA ASP A 202 9.38 -37.78 -21.99
C ASP A 202 8.48 -36.90 -22.87
N PRO A 203 8.43 -37.15 -24.20
CA PRO A 203 7.74 -36.28 -25.16
C PRO A 203 6.22 -36.24 -24.97
N THR A 204 5.65 -37.33 -24.43
CA THR A 204 4.22 -37.45 -24.14
C THR A 204 3.92 -37.33 -22.65
N GLY A 205 4.91 -36.93 -21.83
CA GLY A 205 4.77 -36.82 -20.40
C GLY A 205 3.73 -35.76 -20.03
N ASN A 206 2.82 -36.11 -19.12
CA ASN A 206 1.83 -35.19 -18.54
C ASN A 206 1.87 -35.35 -17.02
N GLN A 207 2.16 -34.27 -16.30
CA GLN A 207 2.29 -34.26 -14.85
C GLN A 207 1.16 -33.45 -14.22
N ALA A 208 0.44 -34.05 -13.28
CA ALA A 208 -0.73 -33.44 -12.64
C ALA A 208 -0.46 -32.11 -11.91
N LYS A 209 0.81 -31.77 -11.66
CA LYS A 209 1.21 -30.48 -11.02
C LYS A 209 1.39 -29.33 -12.01
N PHE A 210 1.49 -29.63 -13.29
CA PHE A 210 1.65 -28.69 -14.41
C PHE A 210 1.01 -29.29 -15.67
N SER A 211 -0.29 -29.59 -15.57
CA SER A 211 -1.04 -30.35 -16.59
C SER A 211 -1.34 -29.56 -17.86
N ASP A 212 -1.04 -28.25 -17.85
CA ASP A 212 -1.11 -27.35 -18.99
C ASP A 212 0.04 -27.56 -19.99
N ARG A 213 1.07 -28.34 -19.62
CA ARG A 213 2.24 -28.64 -20.46
C ARG A 213 2.28 -30.13 -20.81
N THR A 214 2.72 -30.43 -22.02
CA THR A 214 3.00 -31.80 -22.49
C THR A 214 4.44 -31.85 -22.96
N GLY A 215 5.18 -32.90 -22.62
CA GLY A 215 6.60 -33.00 -22.97
C GLY A 215 7.51 -32.35 -21.92
N TYR A 216 8.61 -33.03 -21.55
CA TYR A 216 9.65 -32.44 -20.69
C TYR A 216 10.96 -33.24 -20.69
N MET A 217 12.05 -32.55 -20.35
CA MET A 217 13.27 -33.16 -19.83
C MET A 217 13.14 -33.38 -18.32
N ILE A 218 13.56 -34.55 -17.81
CA ILE A 218 13.48 -34.93 -16.39
C ILE A 218 14.81 -35.50 -15.87
N THR A 219 15.27 -35.00 -14.73
CA THR A 219 16.45 -35.55 -14.05
C THR A 219 16.12 -36.80 -13.24
N ALA A 220 17.04 -37.76 -13.13
CA ALA A 220 16.93 -38.85 -12.16
C ALA A 220 16.89 -38.27 -10.73
N LYS A 221 16.11 -38.92 -9.87
CA LYS A 221 15.87 -38.45 -8.50
C LYS A 221 16.98 -38.91 -7.58
N TYR A 222 17.25 -40.22 -7.56
CA TYR A 222 18.14 -40.86 -6.60
C TYR A 222 19.44 -41.32 -7.25
N PRO A 223 20.59 -41.26 -6.55
CA PRO A 223 21.83 -41.90 -7.00
C PRO A 223 21.67 -43.41 -7.27
N SER A 224 20.67 -44.06 -6.65
CA SER A 224 20.35 -45.46 -6.92
C SER A 224 19.62 -45.70 -8.25
N GLN A 225 19.02 -44.66 -8.84
CA GLN A 225 18.37 -44.73 -10.17
C GLN A 225 19.38 -44.55 -11.31
N TYR A 226 20.51 -43.91 -11.02
CA TYR A 226 21.64 -43.76 -11.93
C TYR A 226 22.92 -43.71 -11.09
N THR A 227 23.66 -44.82 -11.07
CA THR A 227 24.77 -45.05 -10.11
C THR A 227 26.14 -44.66 -10.66
N THR A 228 26.21 -44.23 -11.92
CA THR A 228 27.47 -44.02 -12.63
C THR A 228 28.11 -42.66 -12.31
N ALA A 229 27.31 -41.60 -12.16
CA ALA A 229 27.74 -40.24 -11.84
C ALA A 229 26.55 -39.40 -11.33
N GLU A 230 26.75 -38.11 -11.02
CA GLU A 230 25.62 -37.20 -10.83
C GLU A 230 24.82 -37.02 -12.14
N PRO A 231 23.48 -37.06 -12.11
CA PRO A 231 22.65 -36.85 -13.28
C PRO A 231 22.93 -35.51 -13.97
N SER A 232 23.24 -35.56 -15.26
CA SER A 232 23.47 -34.37 -16.08
C SER A 232 23.07 -34.56 -17.54
N ALA A 233 22.62 -33.46 -18.17
CA ALA A 233 22.52 -33.33 -19.62
C ALA A 233 23.47 -32.21 -20.06
N VAL A 234 24.35 -32.51 -21.03
CA VAL A 234 25.42 -31.60 -21.45
C VAL A 234 25.38 -31.38 -22.96
N THR A 235 25.47 -30.14 -23.41
CA THR A 235 25.62 -29.84 -24.84
C THR A 235 27.08 -29.96 -25.29
N SER A 236 27.32 -30.28 -26.56
CA SER A 236 28.61 -29.96 -27.21
C SER A 236 28.80 -28.43 -27.27
N PRO A 237 30.04 -27.93 -27.48
CA PRO A 237 30.28 -26.50 -27.58
C PRO A 237 29.50 -25.88 -28.75
N LEU A 238 28.84 -24.76 -28.48
CA LEU A 238 28.22 -23.88 -29.48
C LEU A 238 29.09 -22.64 -29.67
N ALA A 239 29.18 -22.11 -30.89
CA ALA A 239 30.08 -21.01 -31.22
C ALA A 239 29.81 -19.74 -30.39
N SER A 240 28.54 -19.45 -30.09
CA SER A 240 28.12 -18.34 -29.25
C SER A 240 26.87 -18.68 -28.44
N ILE A 241 26.90 -18.42 -27.13
CA ILE A 241 25.72 -18.46 -26.26
C ILE A 241 25.66 -17.15 -25.49
N THR A 242 24.62 -16.36 -25.73
CA THR A 242 24.39 -15.08 -25.06
C THR A 242 23.49 -15.23 -23.86
N LYS A 243 22.38 -15.97 -23.99
CA LYS A 243 21.42 -16.27 -22.91
C LYS A 243 20.74 -17.62 -23.10
N ILE A 244 20.18 -18.14 -22.02
CA ILE A 244 19.31 -19.32 -22.00
C ILE A 244 17.99 -18.90 -21.38
N THR A 245 16.88 -19.20 -22.04
CA THR A 245 15.56 -19.12 -21.40
C THR A 245 14.99 -20.50 -21.24
N LEU A 246 14.42 -20.81 -20.09
CA LEU A 246 13.79 -22.11 -19.86
C LEU A 246 12.61 -22.00 -18.91
N HIS A 247 11.65 -22.90 -19.05
CA HIS A 247 10.59 -23.08 -18.07
C HIS A 247 10.93 -24.29 -17.20
N GLN A 248 11.20 -24.06 -15.91
CA GLN A 248 11.42 -25.15 -14.96
C GLN A 248 10.13 -25.49 -14.21
N ALA A 249 9.93 -26.76 -13.90
CA ALA A 249 8.82 -27.22 -13.08
C ALA A 249 9.27 -28.28 -12.07
N ALA A 250 8.43 -28.53 -11.05
CA ALA A 250 8.70 -29.53 -10.04
C ALA A 250 7.41 -30.12 -9.43
N THR A 251 7.55 -31.11 -8.56
CA THR A 251 6.40 -31.61 -7.77
C THR A 251 6.48 -31.19 -6.29
N GLY A 252 7.27 -30.16 -5.96
CA GLY A 252 7.38 -29.57 -4.61
C GLY A 252 8.43 -28.44 -4.53
N GLY A 253 8.29 -27.53 -3.56
CA GLY A 253 9.08 -26.28 -3.46
C GLY A 253 10.49 -26.37 -2.85
N LYS A 254 11.08 -27.56 -2.75
CA LYS A 254 12.50 -27.76 -2.35
C LYS A 254 13.31 -28.44 -3.47
N ARG A 255 12.91 -28.17 -4.71
CA ARG A 255 13.40 -28.81 -5.94
C ARG A 255 13.72 -27.72 -6.96
N GLY A 256 14.37 -28.06 -8.06
CA GLY A 256 14.69 -27.10 -9.12
C GLY A 256 15.80 -27.63 -10.01
N ILE A 257 16.04 -26.94 -11.12
CA ILE A 257 17.16 -27.23 -12.00
C ILE A 257 18.39 -26.42 -11.55
N LYS A 258 19.58 -26.98 -11.75
CA LYS A 258 20.85 -26.27 -11.70
C LYS A 258 21.39 -26.15 -13.13
N VAL A 259 21.86 -24.96 -13.50
CA VAL A 259 22.44 -24.69 -14.82
C VAL A 259 23.86 -24.17 -14.66
N SER A 260 24.79 -24.82 -15.34
CA SER A 260 26.19 -24.41 -15.45
C SER A 260 26.60 -24.28 -16.91
N VAL A 261 27.61 -23.45 -17.18
CA VAL A 261 28.17 -23.23 -18.52
C VAL A 261 29.68 -23.30 -18.49
N LYS A 262 30.29 -23.63 -19.64
CA LYS A 262 31.75 -23.61 -19.80
C LYS A 262 32.08 -23.15 -21.21
N GLY A 263 32.73 -21.99 -21.34
CA GLY A 263 33.15 -21.44 -22.63
C GLY A 263 34.60 -20.99 -22.66
N ASP A 264 34.97 -20.24 -23.70
CA ASP A 264 36.32 -19.66 -23.80
C ASP A 264 36.65 -18.79 -22.58
N GLY A 265 37.84 -19.01 -22.01
CA GLY A 265 38.32 -18.30 -20.81
C GLY A 265 37.93 -18.94 -19.48
N ASP A 266 37.00 -19.90 -19.46
CA ASP A 266 36.63 -20.63 -18.24
C ASP A 266 37.56 -21.84 -18.02
N ALA A 267 38.22 -21.91 -16.86
CA ALA A 267 39.02 -23.07 -16.48
C ALA A 267 38.15 -24.31 -16.16
N ASP A 268 36.95 -24.09 -15.59
CA ASP A 268 35.99 -25.12 -15.20
C ASP A 268 34.54 -24.62 -15.34
N TRP A 269 33.55 -25.48 -15.08
CA TRP A 269 32.12 -25.16 -15.13
C TRP A 269 31.75 -23.99 -14.20
N VAL A 270 31.11 -22.98 -14.78
CA VAL A 270 30.58 -21.82 -14.06
C VAL A 270 29.09 -22.00 -13.83
N THR A 271 28.66 -22.02 -12.56
CA THR A 271 27.23 -22.13 -12.22
C THR A 271 26.55 -20.77 -12.36
N ILE A 272 25.50 -20.71 -13.18
CA ILE A 272 24.73 -19.49 -13.45
C ILE A 272 23.32 -19.53 -12.85
N HIS A 273 22.84 -20.71 -12.47
CA HIS A 273 21.59 -20.88 -11.74
C HIS A 273 21.67 -22.09 -10.80
N ASN A 274 21.36 -21.89 -9.52
CA ASN A 274 21.36 -22.94 -8.50
C ASN A 274 20.51 -22.53 -7.28
N VAL A 275 19.20 -22.39 -7.48
CA VAL A 275 18.23 -22.07 -6.42
C VAL A 275 17.01 -22.99 -6.51
N SER A 276 16.27 -23.15 -5.41
CA SER A 276 15.02 -23.90 -5.42
C SER A 276 13.88 -23.11 -6.07
N ILE A 277 13.00 -23.79 -6.79
CA ILE A 277 11.76 -23.25 -7.36
C ILE A 277 10.83 -22.73 -6.24
N VAL A 278 10.24 -21.55 -6.43
CA VAL A 278 9.24 -20.94 -5.52
C VAL A 278 7.85 -21.51 -5.83
N THR A 279 7.49 -21.55 -7.11
CA THR A 279 6.19 -22.02 -7.61
C THR A 279 6.35 -23.38 -8.27
N ALA A 280 5.99 -24.45 -7.56
CA ALA A 280 6.23 -25.82 -8.03
C ALA A 280 5.58 -26.14 -9.39
N SER A 281 4.45 -25.50 -9.73
CA SER A 281 3.76 -25.71 -11.02
C SER A 281 4.50 -25.10 -12.21
N GLY A 282 5.51 -24.24 -12.02
CA GLY A 282 6.26 -23.68 -13.14
C GLY A 282 6.85 -22.30 -12.86
N GLU A 283 8.06 -22.05 -13.38
CA GLU A 283 8.74 -20.75 -13.39
C GLU A 283 9.55 -20.56 -14.67
N ASP A 284 9.40 -19.39 -15.30
CA ASP A 284 10.25 -18.97 -16.41
C ASP A 284 11.57 -18.36 -15.90
N LEU A 285 12.68 -18.86 -16.43
CA LEU A 285 14.02 -18.36 -16.16
C LEU A 285 14.61 -17.74 -17.42
N THR A 286 15.29 -16.60 -17.24
CA THR A 286 16.20 -16.02 -18.23
C THR A 286 17.58 -15.92 -17.59
N LEU A 287 18.55 -16.63 -18.15
CA LEU A 287 19.90 -16.78 -17.61
C LEU A 287 20.92 -16.20 -18.60
N ASP A 288 21.66 -15.17 -18.17
CA ASP A 288 22.72 -14.56 -18.98
C ASP A 288 23.97 -15.47 -19.02
N VAL A 289 24.52 -15.69 -20.22
CA VAL A 289 25.66 -16.57 -20.47
C VAL A 289 26.86 -15.82 -21.03
N ASN A 290 26.67 -15.08 -22.13
CA ASN A 290 27.67 -14.23 -22.81
C ASN A 290 29.04 -14.88 -23.03
N ARG A 291 29.09 -16.08 -23.62
CA ARG A 291 30.32 -16.85 -23.89
C ARG A 291 30.41 -17.32 -25.35
N THR A 292 31.64 -17.50 -25.84
CA THR A 292 31.93 -18.19 -27.10
C THR A 292 32.40 -19.62 -26.83
N ASN A 293 32.25 -20.50 -27.83
CA ASN A 293 32.65 -21.91 -27.75
C ASN A 293 32.14 -22.58 -26.46
N CYS A 294 30.85 -22.41 -26.19
CA CYS A 294 30.26 -22.61 -24.88
C CYS A 294 29.40 -23.88 -24.82
N GLN A 295 29.55 -24.63 -23.74
CA GLN A 295 28.70 -25.77 -23.38
C GLN A 295 27.72 -25.40 -22.28
N ILE A 296 26.55 -26.02 -22.27
CA ILE A 296 25.55 -25.93 -21.19
C ILE A 296 25.46 -27.28 -20.49
N LYS A 297 25.34 -27.25 -19.16
CA LYS A 297 25.10 -28.43 -18.33
C LYS A 297 23.88 -28.20 -17.43
N PHE A 298 22.92 -29.12 -17.51
CA PHE A 298 21.72 -29.17 -16.68
C PHE A 298 21.84 -30.29 -15.63
N GLU A 299 21.62 -29.95 -14.37
CA GLU A 299 21.77 -30.83 -13.20
C GLU A 299 20.60 -30.63 -12.22
N ASN A 300 20.46 -31.50 -11.22
CA ASN A 300 19.55 -31.25 -10.11
C ASN A 300 20.06 -30.10 -9.23
N PHE A 301 19.18 -29.19 -8.79
CA PHE A 301 19.49 -28.27 -7.68
C PHE A 301 19.85 -29.04 -6.39
N ALA A 302 19.11 -30.11 -6.12
CA ALA A 302 19.33 -30.99 -4.98
C ALA A 302 19.13 -32.46 -5.39
N LEU A 303 20.10 -33.31 -5.05
CA LEU A 303 19.99 -34.76 -5.19
C LEU A 303 18.81 -35.28 -4.34
N ASN A 304 18.21 -36.41 -4.74
CA ASN A 304 16.97 -36.97 -4.19
C ASN A 304 15.67 -36.26 -4.58
N GLN A 305 15.71 -35.33 -5.55
CA GLN A 305 14.52 -34.63 -6.08
C GLN A 305 14.57 -34.57 -7.61
N ASN A 306 13.47 -34.87 -8.31
CA ASN A 306 13.39 -34.62 -9.75
C ASN A 306 13.25 -33.13 -10.03
N ALA A 307 13.89 -32.69 -11.11
CA ALA A 307 13.67 -31.40 -11.75
C ALA A 307 13.14 -31.63 -13.17
N TYR A 308 12.30 -30.72 -13.64
CA TYR A 308 11.70 -30.77 -14.97
C TYR A 308 12.05 -29.48 -15.71
N VAL A 309 12.33 -29.60 -17.00
CA VAL A 309 12.39 -28.48 -17.94
C VAL A 309 11.39 -28.77 -19.04
N THR A 310 10.33 -27.97 -19.14
CA THR A 310 9.27 -28.17 -20.14
C THR A 310 9.56 -27.40 -21.42
N ASP A 311 10.29 -26.29 -21.32
CA ASP A 311 10.62 -25.43 -22.45
C ASP A 311 12.07 -24.97 -22.32
N LEU A 312 12.79 -24.96 -23.44
CA LEU A 312 14.17 -24.51 -23.50
C LEU A 312 14.39 -23.72 -24.79
N ALA A 313 14.99 -22.53 -24.67
CA ALA A 313 15.55 -21.80 -25.78
C ALA A 313 17.00 -21.37 -25.46
N ILE A 314 17.89 -21.60 -26.42
CA ILE A 314 19.30 -21.22 -26.36
C ILE A 314 19.49 -20.08 -27.36
N TYR A 315 20.01 -18.95 -26.89
CA TYR A 315 20.27 -17.77 -27.73
C TYR A 315 21.76 -17.57 -27.93
N GLY A 316 22.13 -17.04 -29.08
CA GLY A 316 23.51 -16.72 -29.41
C GLY A 316 23.61 -15.70 -30.53
N ASN A 317 24.81 -15.15 -30.70
CA ASN A 317 25.10 -14.19 -31.76
C ASN A 317 25.38 -14.92 -33.08
N VAL A 318 24.60 -14.59 -34.12
CA VAL A 318 24.72 -15.15 -35.47
C VAL A 318 25.12 -14.06 -36.45
N ASP A 319 26.11 -14.33 -37.29
CA ASP A 319 26.50 -13.47 -38.40
C ASP A 319 25.56 -13.70 -39.60
N MET A 320 24.54 -12.85 -39.69
CA MET A 320 23.51 -12.93 -40.70
C MET A 320 23.99 -12.50 -42.10
N SER A 321 25.17 -11.88 -42.23
CA SER A 321 25.74 -11.52 -43.54
C SER A 321 26.08 -12.72 -44.42
N LYS A 322 26.13 -13.92 -43.84
CA LYS A 322 26.47 -15.18 -44.53
C LYS A 322 25.28 -15.86 -45.19
N THR A 323 24.06 -15.39 -44.94
CA THR A 323 22.82 -15.96 -45.51
C THR A 323 22.06 -14.88 -46.27
N PRO A 324 21.29 -15.22 -47.33
CA PRO A 324 20.36 -14.30 -47.99
C PRO A 324 19.39 -13.65 -46.99
N MET A 325 19.33 -12.31 -46.97
CA MET A 325 18.56 -11.57 -45.98
C MET A 325 17.52 -10.64 -46.59
N LEU A 326 16.29 -10.76 -46.12
CA LEU A 326 15.29 -9.71 -46.31
C LEU A 326 15.62 -8.54 -45.37
N GLY A 327 15.59 -7.32 -45.90
CA GLY A 327 15.88 -6.10 -45.15
C GLY A 327 14.61 -5.48 -44.59
N THR A 328 13.92 -4.70 -45.42
CA THR A 328 12.70 -3.99 -45.00
C THR A 328 11.56 -4.21 -45.98
N PHE A 329 10.34 -3.97 -45.53
CA PHE A 329 9.16 -3.89 -46.37
C PHE A 329 8.11 -2.99 -45.69
N SER A 330 7.14 -2.52 -46.46
CA SER A 330 6.01 -1.73 -45.98
C SER A 330 4.71 -2.48 -46.19
N LEU A 331 3.95 -2.66 -45.11
CA LEU A 331 2.62 -3.25 -45.07
C LEU A 331 1.61 -2.14 -44.76
N ASN A 332 0.71 -1.84 -45.70
CA ASN A 332 -0.32 -0.79 -45.55
C ASN A 332 0.21 0.58 -45.09
N GLY A 333 1.41 0.95 -45.55
CA GLY A 333 2.07 2.24 -45.23
C GLY A 333 2.93 2.20 -43.96
N THR A 334 2.85 1.15 -43.16
CA THR A 334 3.73 0.93 -42.01
C THR A 334 4.98 0.16 -42.46
N LYS A 335 6.16 0.71 -42.18
CA LYS A 335 7.45 0.10 -42.52
C LYS A 335 7.88 -0.87 -41.41
N TYR A 336 8.31 -2.07 -41.82
CA TYR A 336 8.81 -3.14 -40.97
C TYR A 336 10.24 -3.50 -41.36
N SER A 337 11.03 -3.83 -40.35
CA SER A 337 12.32 -4.49 -40.53
C SER A 337 12.10 -6.00 -40.43
N ALA A 338 12.46 -6.74 -41.47
CA ALA A 338 12.23 -8.19 -41.50
C ALA A 338 12.97 -8.90 -40.37
N VAL A 339 14.13 -8.35 -39.98
CA VAL A 339 14.95 -8.89 -38.90
C VAL A 339 14.24 -8.96 -37.54
N ASP A 340 13.31 -8.03 -37.30
CA ASP A 340 12.67 -7.85 -36.00
C ASP A 340 11.44 -8.76 -35.84
N ILE A 341 10.85 -9.21 -36.95
CA ILE A 341 9.57 -9.92 -36.94
C ILE A 341 9.66 -11.35 -37.44
N PHE A 342 10.66 -11.68 -38.25
CA PHE A 342 10.82 -13.02 -38.81
C PHE A 342 11.70 -13.89 -37.92
N ASN A 343 11.28 -15.14 -37.78
CA ASN A 343 12.05 -16.18 -37.12
C ASN A 343 12.21 -17.41 -38.03
N GLU A 344 13.35 -18.06 -37.96
CA GLU A 344 13.59 -19.27 -38.74
C GLU A 344 12.88 -20.48 -38.12
N ASP A 345 12.25 -21.29 -38.96
CA ASP A 345 11.72 -22.60 -38.59
C ASP A 345 12.75 -23.72 -38.83
N ALA A 346 12.39 -24.95 -38.45
CA ALA A 346 13.27 -26.11 -38.62
C ALA A 346 13.58 -26.46 -40.09
N SER A 347 12.78 -25.98 -41.05
CA SER A 347 13.01 -26.18 -42.48
C SER A 347 14.00 -25.17 -43.07
N GLY A 348 14.31 -24.10 -42.33
CA GLY A 348 15.13 -22.98 -42.80
C GLY A 348 14.34 -21.84 -43.43
N LYS A 349 13.00 -21.89 -43.35
CA LYS A 349 12.15 -20.78 -43.77
C LYS A 349 12.06 -19.74 -42.66
N GLN A 350 11.99 -18.48 -43.06
CA GLN A 350 11.77 -17.36 -42.15
C GLN A 350 10.26 -17.10 -42.09
N LEU A 351 9.63 -17.24 -40.93
CA LEU A 351 8.18 -17.08 -40.74
C LEU A 351 7.88 -15.84 -39.89
N ALA A 352 6.84 -15.10 -40.25
CA ALA A 352 6.29 -14.01 -39.46
C ALA A 352 4.77 -13.96 -39.58
N THR A 353 4.10 -13.41 -38.56
CA THR A 353 2.67 -13.07 -38.62
C THR A 353 2.45 -11.63 -38.21
N LEU A 354 1.69 -10.87 -39.00
CA LEU A 354 1.26 -9.52 -38.66
C LEU A 354 -0.27 -9.44 -38.76
N LEU A 355 -0.90 -8.79 -37.78
CA LEU A 355 -2.33 -8.56 -37.79
C LEU A 355 -2.63 -7.09 -38.11
N VAL A 356 -3.54 -6.87 -39.04
CA VAL A 356 -3.99 -5.53 -39.45
C VAL A 356 -5.44 -5.31 -39.05
N SER A 357 -5.84 -4.04 -38.89
CA SER A 357 -7.25 -3.71 -38.65
C SER A 357 -8.11 -4.21 -39.82
N LYS A 358 -9.34 -4.64 -39.52
CA LYS A 358 -10.40 -4.96 -40.50
C LYS A 358 -10.77 -3.79 -41.40
N LYS A 359 -10.41 -2.56 -41.02
CA LYS A 359 -10.55 -1.36 -41.86
C LYS A 359 -9.48 -1.28 -42.96
N ALA A 360 -8.40 -2.05 -42.86
CA ALA A 360 -7.32 -2.08 -43.85
C ALA A 360 -7.57 -3.17 -44.92
N ASN A 361 -7.06 -2.95 -46.13
CA ASN A 361 -7.05 -4.00 -47.15
C ASN A 361 -5.95 -5.01 -46.86
N LEU A 362 -6.25 -6.30 -46.96
CA LEU A 362 -5.20 -7.33 -46.96
C LEU A 362 -4.31 -7.14 -48.19
N ILE A 363 -3.06 -7.51 -48.02
CA ILE A 363 -2.12 -7.56 -49.13
C ILE A 363 -2.48 -8.69 -50.11
N SER A 364 -2.19 -8.47 -51.37
CA SER A 364 -2.45 -9.41 -52.48
C SER A 364 -1.56 -9.05 -53.67
N GLU A 365 -1.66 -9.77 -54.78
CA GLU A 365 -0.98 -9.37 -56.02
C GLU A 365 -1.40 -7.97 -56.51
N THR A 366 -2.64 -7.57 -56.27
CA THR A 366 -3.17 -6.24 -56.66
C THR A 366 -2.94 -5.16 -55.60
N ASN A 367 -2.60 -5.55 -54.37
CA ASN A 367 -2.19 -4.68 -53.26
C ASN A 367 -0.90 -5.24 -52.61
N PRO A 368 0.24 -5.22 -53.31
CA PRO A 368 1.44 -5.91 -52.85
C PRO A 368 2.13 -5.17 -51.70
N LEU A 369 3.07 -5.85 -51.04
CA LEU A 369 4.03 -5.19 -50.15
C LEU A 369 4.79 -4.10 -50.93
N LYS A 370 5.03 -2.96 -50.27
CA LYS A 370 5.84 -1.86 -50.81
C LYS A 370 7.22 -1.83 -50.16
N ASP A 371 8.14 -1.05 -50.71
CA ASP A 371 9.50 -0.84 -50.16
C ASP A 371 10.23 -2.13 -49.79
N LEU A 372 9.99 -3.20 -50.56
CA LEU A 372 10.55 -4.52 -50.34
C LEU A 372 12.02 -4.52 -50.77
N VAL A 373 12.92 -4.57 -49.79
CA VAL A 373 14.37 -4.45 -49.99
C VAL A 373 15.08 -5.64 -49.37
N ALA A 374 15.98 -6.26 -50.12
CA ALA A 374 16.91 -7.25 -49.58
C ALA A 374 18.07 -6.54 -48.84
N ALA A 375 18.39 -6.97 -47.63
CA ALA A 375 19.54 -6.47 -46.87
C ALA A 375 20.87 -6.91 -47.49
N ASN A 376 20.89 -8.13 -48.03
CA ASN A 376 21.95 -8.65 -48.87
C ASN A 376 21.35 -9.57 -49.95
N GLY A 377 22.01 -9.72 -51.09
CA GLY A 377 21.47 -10.48 -52.23
C GLY A 377 20.37 -9.73 -52.99
N THR A 378 19.49 -10.47 -53.65
CA THR A 378 18.39 -9.94 -54.49
C THR A 378 17.09 -10.69 -54.24
N ILE A 379 15.95 -10.00 -54.35
CA ILE A 379 14.62 -10.63 -54.31
C ILE A 379 14.40 -11.38 -55.62
N LYS A 380 14.27 -12.71 -55.54
CA LYS A 380 14.09 -13.61 -56.69
C LYS A 380 12.62 -13.73 -57.09
N SER A 381 11.71 -13.82 -56.12
CA SER A 381 10.27 -13.88 -56.38
C SER A 381 9.46 -13.42 -55.16
N THR A 382 8.20 -13.06 -55.42
CA THR A 382 7.20 -12.77 -54.39
C THR A 382 5.85 -13.31 -54.86
N THR A 383 5.20 -14.13 -54.05
CA THR A 383 3.88 -14.71 -54.36
C THR A 383 2.93 -14.50 -53.19
N TYR A 384 1.62 -14.43 -53.49
CA TYR A 384 0.59 -14.14 -52.51
C TYR A 384 -0.47 -15.24 -52.55
N THR A 385 -0.72 -15.86 -51.40
CA THR A 385 -1.77 -16.88 -51.27
C THR A 385 -2.76 -16.46 -50.20
N THR A 386 -3.97 -16.11 -50.61
CA THR A 386 -5.06 -15.75 -49.68
C THR A 386 -5.91 -16.98 -49.38
N THR A 387 -6.22 -17.19 -48.11
CA THR A 387 -7.06 -18.29 -47.62
C THR A 387 -8.06 -17.76 -46.58
N GLY A 388 -9.16 -18.48 -46.36
CA GLY A 388 -10.24 -18.07 -45.45
C GLY A 388 -11.23 -17.07 -46.08
N GLU A 389 -12.26 -16.71 -45.32
CA GLU A 389 -13.32 -15.79 -45.72
C GLU A 389 -13.63 -14.79 -44.60
N GLY A 390 -14.10 -13.59 -44.95
CA GLY A 390 -14.51 -12.57 -43.98
C GLY A 390 -13.39 -12.16 -43.02
N ALA A 391 -13.69 -12.17 -41.71
CA ALA A 391 -12.74 -11.81 -40.66
C ALA A 391 -11.60 -12.83 -40.45
N ASP A 392 -11.78 -14.07 -40.92
CA ASP A 392 -10.77 -15.13 -40.83
C ASP A 392 -9.86 -15.18 -42.07
N GLN A 393 -10.05 -14.23 -43.01
CA GLN A 393 -9.22 -14.14 -44.19
C GLN A 393 -7.77 -13.75 -43.82
N LYS A 394 -6.82 -14.43 -44.45
CA LYS A 394 -5.38 -14.16 -44.33
C LYS A 394 -4.67 -14.32 -45.65
N THR A 395 -3.65 -13.51 -45.89
CA THR A 395 -2.74 -13.66 -47.02
C THR A 395 -1.36 -14.06 -46.54
N VAL A 396 -0.83 -15.16 -47.06
CA VAL A 396 0.58 -15.54 -46.91
C VAL A 396 1.36 -14.96 -48.09
N VAL A 397 2.39 -14.16 -47.80
CA VAL A 397 3.36 -13.68 -48.80
C VAL A 397 4.60 -14.55 -48.71
N THR A 398 4.95 -15.20 -49.79
CA THR A 398 6.20 -15.97 -49.90
C THR A 398 7.20 -15.17 -50.73
N ILE A 399 8.30 -14.75 -50.10
CA ILE A 399 9.38 -13.95 -50.68
C ILE A 399 10.64 -14.81 -50.71
N VAL A 400 11.27 -14.96 -51.88
CA VAL A 400 12.53 -15.70 -52.01
C VAL A 400 13.68 -14.71 -52.19
N VAL A 401 14.67 -14.77 -51.30
CA VAL A 401 15.89 -13.95 -51.37
C VAL A 401 17.06 -14.85 -51.77
N GLU A 402 17.81 -14.45 -52.79
CA GLU A 402 18.98 -15.18 -53.29
C GLU A 402 20.26 -14.37 -53.08
N SER A 403 21.32 -15.02 -52.59
CA SER A 403 22.65 -14.40 -52.44
C SER A 403 23.72 -15.46 -52.66
N LYS A 404 24.66 -15.20 -53.58
CA LYS A 404 25.81 -16.08 -53.87
C LYS A 404 25.44 -17.55 -54.20
N GLY A 405 24.24 -17.79 -54.73
CA GLY A 405 23.75 -19.12 -55.11
C GLY A 405 22.94 -19.83 -54.02
N ASP A 406 22.84 -19.26 -52.81
CA ASP A 406 21.96 -19.74 -51.75
C ASP A 406 20.62 -19.00 -51.78
N GLU A 407 19.53 -19.69 -51.41
CA GLU A 407 18.18 -19.13 -51.32
C GLU A 407 17.60 -19.28 -49.91
N VAL A 408 16.93 -18.23 -49.43
CA VAL A 408 16.13 -18.27 -48.20
C VAL A 408 14.70 -17.80 -48.52
N THR A 409 13.72 -18.55 -48.03
CA THR A 409 12.30 -18.23 -48.20
C THR A 409 11.78 -17.54 -46.94
N TYR A 410 11.12 -16.40 -47.12
CA TYR A 410 10.42 -15.64 -46.09
C TYR A 410 8.91 -15.75 -46.33
N GLU A 411 8.15 -16.24 -45.34
CA GLU A 411 6.69 -16.33 -45.38
C GLU A 411 6.08 -15.40 -44.33
N LEU A 412 5.45 -14.32 -44.80
CA LEU A 412 4.69 -13.39 -43.95
C LEU A 412 3.21 -13.74 -44.03
N THR A 413 2.62 -14.16 -42.91
CA THR A 413 1.16 -14.28 -42.81
C THR A 413 0.58 -12.95 -42.35
N VAL A 414 -0.30 -12.35 -43.15
CA VAL A 414 -1.07 -11.16 -42.77
C VAL A 414 -2.53 -11.52 -42.60
N GLY A 415 -3.06 -11.33 -41.39
CA GLY A 415 -4.46 -11.57 -41.06
C GLY A 415 -5.13 -10.35 -40.44
N PHE A 416 -6.42 -10.44 -40.18
CA PHE A 416 -7.13 -9.40 -39.43
C PHE A 416 -6.96 -9.58 -37.92
N LYS A 417 -6.99 -8.45 -37.21
CA LYS A 417 -7.06 -8.46 -35.74
C LYS A 417 -8.35 -9.18 -35.27
N PRO A 418 -8.27 -10.03 -34.23
CA PRO A 418 -9.45 -10.64 -33.64
C PRO A 418 -10.34 -9.60 -32.94
N ASP A 419 -11.58 -9.99 -32.64
CA ASP A 419 -12.47 -9.19 -31.77
C ASP A 419 -12.44 -9.72 -30.33
N PHE A 420 -12.33 -8.79 -29.38
CA PHE A 420 -12.64 -9.05 -27.98
C PHE A 420 -14.12 -8.83 -27.70
N THR A 421 -14.59 -9.53 -26.68
CA THR A 421 -15.97 -9.51 -26.21
C THR A 421 -16.08 -8.66 -24.95
N LEU A 422 -16.85 -7.59 -25.03
CA LEU A 422 -17.32 -6.85 -23.87
C LEU A 422 -18.64 -7.43 -23.40
N THR A 423 -18.71 -7.89 -22.17
CA THR A 423 -19.93 -8.46 -21.58
C THR A 423 -20.52 -7.48 -20.56
N TYR A 424 -21.74 -7.02 -20.79
CA TYR A 424 -22.44 -6.07 -19.94
C TYR A 424 -23.18 -6.79 -18.81
N TYR A 425 -22.95 -6.40 -17.56
CA TYR A 425 -23.58 -6.97 -16.37
C TYR A 425 -24.43 -5.94 -15.65
N ASN A 426 -25.55 -6.39 -15.09
CA ASN A 426 -26.43 -5.58 -14.25
C ASN A 426 -25.82 -5.32 -12.85
N ILE A 427 -26.53 -4.56 -12.02
CA ILE A 427 -26.12 -4.17 -10.67
C ILE A 427 -25.99 -5.33 -9.67
N ASP A 428 -26.39 -6.56 -10.04
CA ASP A 428 -26.19 -7.78 -9.23
C ASP A 428 -24.86 -8.49 -9.55
N GLY A 429 -24.13 -8.03 -10.56
CA GLY A 429 -22.82 -8.54 -10.96
C GLY A 429 -22.86 -9.90 -11.67
N THR A 430 -24.06 -10.44 -11.91
CA THR A 430 -24.25 -11.80 -12.42
C THR A 430 -25.20 -11.88 -13.61
N THR A 431 -26.19 -10.99 -13.69
CA THR A 431 -27.13 -10.92 -14.82
C THR A 431 -26.47 -10.26 -16.03
N VAL A 432 -26.28 -11.01 -17.11
CA VAL A 432 -25.77 -10.51 -18.40
C VAL A 432 -26.87 -9.76 -19.16
N LEU A 433 -26.61 -8.50 -19.51
CA LEU A 433 -27.52 -7.62 -20.25
C LEU A 433 -27.32 -7.70 -21.78
N GLY A 434 -26.10 -8.05 -22.20
CA GLY A 434 -25.71 -8.22 -23.59
C GLY A 434 -24.20 -8.26 -23.79
N THR A 435 -23.78 -8.35 -25.05
CA THR A 435 -22.37 -8.37 -25.43
C THR A 435 -22.09 -7.41 -26.59
N GLN A 436 -20.87 -6.90 -26.68
CA GLN A 436 -20.34 -6.13 -27.81
C GLN A 436 -19.01 -6.71 -28.26
N LYS A 437 -18.77 -6.71 -29.58
CA LYS A 437 -17.45 -7.03 -30.15
C LYS A 437 -16.67 -5.74 -30.41
N VAL A 438 -15.43 -5.70 -29.97
CA VAL A 438 -14.47 -4.60 -30.22
C VAL A 438 -13.20 -5.22 -30.77
N GLU A 439 -12.72 -4.72 -31.90
CA GLU A 439 -11.46 -5.19 -32.50
C GLU A 439 -10.30 -5.01 -31.51
N GLN A 440 -9.35 -5.95 -31.51
CA GLN A 440 -8.16 -5.87 -30.67
C GLN A 440 -7.41 -4.54 -30.85
N ASP A 441 -7.03 -3.93 -29.72
CA ASP A 441 -6.37 -2.63 -29.61
C ASP A 441 -7.18 -1.45 -30.18
N ALA A 442 -8.46 -1.66 -30.50
CA ALA A 442 -9.36 -0.58 -30.88
C ALA A 442 -9.98 0.07 -29.64
N ASN A 443 -10.35 1.33 -29.81
CA ASN A 443 -11.24 2.01 -28.87
C ASN A 443 -12.63 1.36 -28.91
N ILE A 444 -13.38 1.44 -27.81
CA ILE A 444 -14.80 1.03 -27.79
C ILE A 444 -15.61 1.79 -28.85
N GLU A 445 -15.24 3.04 -29.16
CA GLU A 445 -15.88 3.98 -30.09
C GLU A 445 -17.32 4.38 -29.69
N LYS A 446 -18.19 3.41 -29.42
CA LYS A 446 -19.57 3.57 -28.92
C LYS A 446 -19.95 2.34 -28.09
N PHE A 447 -20.58 2.55 -26.93
CA PHE A 447 -21.19 1.44 -26.17
C PHE A 447 -22.42 0.88 -26.90
N GLN A 448 -22.73 -0.39 -26.67
CA GLN A 448 -23.87 -1.05 -27.30
C GLN A 448 -25.19 -0.35 -26.94
N GLU A 449 -25.92 0.06 -27.97
CA GLU A 449 -27.17 0.82 -27.82
C GLU A 449 -28.24 0.01 -27.08
N GLY A 450 -29.01 0.69 -26.22
CA GLY A 450 -30.06 0.09 -25.40
C GLY A 450 -29.56 -0.73 -24.20
N MET A 451 -28.25 -0.84 -23.93
CA MET A 451 -27.76 -1.56 -22.75
C MET A 451 -28.05 -0.82 -21.44
N GLU A 452 -27.99 0.51 -21.45
CA GLU A 452 -28.31 1.35 -20.30
C GLU A 452 -29.79 1.25 -19.89
N GLU A 453 -30.71 1.10 -20.85
CA GLU A 453 -32.14 0.94 -20.60
C GLU A 453 -32.50 -0.38 -19.91
N LYS A 454 -31.60 -1.38 -19.97
CA LYS A 454 -31.76 -2.67 -19.31
C LYS A 454 -31.20 -2.69 -17.88
N VAL A 455 -30.51 -1.65 -17.45
CA VAL A 455 -29.95 -1.56 -16.10
C VAL A 455 -31.07 -1.35 -15.10
N THR A 456 -31.09 -2.15 -14.02
CA THR A 456 -32.06 -1.95 -12.94
C THR A 456 -31.63 -0.75 -12.09
N VAL A 457 -32.37 0.36 -12.21
CA VAL A 457 -32.14 1.57 -11.41
C VAL A 457 -33.33 1.79 -10.47
N ALA A 458 -33.11 1.65 -9.16
CA ALA A 458 -34.14 1.90 -8.15
C ALA A 458 -34.47 3.41 -8.03
N GLU A 459 -35.64 3.74 -7.52
CA GLU A 459 -36.03 5.12 -7.20
C GLU A 459 -34.98 5.76 -6.27
N GLY A 460 -34.62 7.02 -6.56
CA GLY A 460 -33.57 7.74 -5.82
C GLY A 460 -32.13 7.35 -6.19
N LYS A 461 -31.92 6.50 -7.20
CA LYS A 461 -30.60 6.16 -7.74
C LYS A 461 -30.44 6.58 -9.21
N LYS A 462 -29.20 6.62 -9.70
CA LYS A 462 -28.86 6.98 -11.09
C LYS A 462 -27.73 6.10 -11.62
N PHE A 463 -27.87 5.68 -12.88
CA PHE A 463 -26.81 5.00 -13.63
C PHE A 463 -25.69 5.98 -13.98
N ARG A 464 -24.43 5.57 -13.74
CA ARG A 464 -23.22 6.39 -13.86
C ARG A 464 -22.27 5.93 -14.98
N GLY A 465 -22.55 4.78 -15.60
CA GLY A 465 -21.76 4.20 -16.66
C GLY A 465 -21.31 2.77 -16.37
N TRP A 466 -20.34 2.30 -17.16
CA TRP A 466 -19.82 0.94 -17.11
C TRP A 466 -18.43 0.92 -16.47
N ALA A 467 -18.22 0.07 -15.47
CA ALA A 467 -16.95 -0.05 -14.76
C ALA A 467 -16.43 -1.48 -14.75
N SER A 468 -15.16 -1.68 -14.40
CA SER A 468 -14.52 -3.00 -14.30
C SER A 468 -15.03 -3.86 -13.15
N ASN A 469 -15.74 -3.25 -12.19
CA ASN A 469 -16.36 -3.91 -11.05
C ASN A 469 -17.46 -3.00 -10.45
N GLN A 470 -18.15 -3.49 -9.42
CA GLN A 470 -19.32 -2.83 -8.84
C GLN A 470 -19.00 -1.89 -7.66
N LYS A 471 -17.73 -1.71 -7.30
CA LYS A 471 -17.37 -0.83 -6.19
C LYS A 471 -17.60 0.63 -6.58
N LYS A 472 -18.02 1.42 -5.60
CA LYS A 472 -18.02 2.89 -5.68
C LYS A 472 -16.63 3.39 -6.13
N ASP A 473 -16.61 4.40 -6.97
CA ASP A 473 -15.38 5.06 -7.48
C ASP A 473 -14.47 4.14 -8.32
N SER A 474 -15.03 3.08 -8.93
CA SER A 474 -14.30 2.26 -9.89
C SER A 474 -14.08 3.00 -11.20
N LYS A 475 -12.87 2.86 -11.77
CA LYS A 475 -12.54 3.44 -13.06
C LYS A 475 -13.54 2.95 -14.12
N LYS A 476 -14.27 3.91 -14.71
CA LYS A 476 -15.25 3.65 -15.76
C LYS A 476 -14.54 3.44 -17.09
N PHE A 477 -15.10 2.55 -17.90
CA PHE A 477 -14.80 2.50 -19.32
C PHE A 477 -15.38 3.74 -20.01
N THR A 478 -14.69 4.24 -21.02
CA THR A 478 -15.13 5.33 -21.87
C THR A 478 -15.08 4.89 -23.33
N THR A 479 -15.65 5.67 -24.24
CA THR A 479 -15.54 5.41 -25.69
C THR A 479 -14.10 5.45 -26.20
N SER A 480 -13.18 6.03 -25.44
CA SER A 480 -11.74 6.06 -25.73
C SER A 480 -10.94 4.96 -25.00
N SER A 481 -11.60 4.06 -24.25
CA SER A 481 -10.91 2.91 -23.66
C SER A 481 -10.47 1.94 -24.75
N VAL A 482 -9.20 1.57 -24.72
CA VAL A 482 -8.62 0.53 -25.57
C VAL A 482 -8.83 -0.82 -24.90
N ILE A 483 -9.30 -1.81 -25.66
CA ILE A 483 -9.58 -3.15 -25.15
C ILE A 483 -8.48 -4.11 -25.64
N GLU A 484 -7.79 -4.71 -24.68
CA GLU A 484 -6.66 -5.62 -24.91
C GLU A 484 -7.01 -7.10 -24.67
N ALA A 485 -8.20 -7.38 -24.12
CA ALA A 485 -8.74 -8.71 -23.89
C ALA A 485 -10.26 -8.66 -23.70
N ASP A 486 -10.92 -9.82 -23.66
CA ASP A 486 -12.32 -9.92 -23.23
C ASP A 486 -12.51 -9.24 -21.86
N ALA A 487 -13.56 -8.43 -21.71
CA ALA A 487 -13.78 -7.63 -20.50
C ALA A 487 -15.24 -7.63 -20.05
N ASN A 488 -15.42 -7.59 -18.73
CA ASN A 488 -16.73 -7.46 -18.10
C ASN A 488 -16.98 -6.00 -17.72
N LEU A 489 -18.12 -5.47 -18.17
CA LEU A 489 -18.58 -4.10 -17.95
C LEU A 489 -19.76 -4.16 -16.96
N TYR A 490 -19.54 -3.77 -15.72
CA TYR A 490 -20.56 -3.76 -14.69
C TYR A 490 -21.25 -2.40 -14.61
N ALA A 491 -22.58 -2.42 -14.51
CA ALA A 491 -23.36 -1.20 -14.33
C ALA A 491 -23.05 -0.55 -12.97
N LEU A 492 -22.58 0.70 -12.98
CA LEU A 492 -22.39 1.50 -11.78
C LEU A 492 -23.65 2.34 -11.52
N VAL A 493 -24.30 2.11 -10.38
CA VAL A 493 -25.51 2.83 -9.97
C VAL A 493 -25.30 3.36 -8.55
N THR A 494 -25.43 4.68 -8.37
CA THR A 494 -25.25 5.36 -7.09
C THR A 494 -26.52 6.11 -6.68
N ASP A 495 -26.63 6.44 -5.39
CA ASP A 495 -27.71 7.30 -4.90
C ASP A 495 -27.64 8.70 -5.52
N ILE A 496 -28.80 9.33 -5.72
CA ILE A 496 -28.90 10.73 -6.13
C ILE A 496 -28.69 11.59 -4.88
N GLU A 497 -27.67 12.45 -4.93
CA GLU A 497 -27.30 13.28 -3.79
C GLU A 497 -28.10 14.60 -3.79
N THR A 498 -28.54 15.04 -2.62
CA THR A 498 -29.41 16.24 -2.48
C THR A 498 -28.99 17.07 -1.27
N ALA A 499 -29.40 18.33 -1.22
CA ALA A 499 -29.29 19.11 0.01
C ALA A 499 -30.26 18.52 1.04
N ASN A 500 -29.73 17.71 1.98
CA ASN A 500 -30.51 16.94 2.93
C ASN A 500 -30.02 17.19 4.35
N GLY A 501 -30.93 17.48 5.29
CA GLY A 501 -30.58 17.87 6.67
C GLY A 501 -29.95 16.77 7.53
N THR A 502 -29.89 15.53 7.06
CA THR A 502 -29.35 14.37 7.80
C THR A 502 -28.40 13.49 6.99
N ALA A 503 -28.26 13.74 5.68
CA ALA A 503 -27.44 12.88 4.82
C ALA A 503 -25.95 13.09 5.07
N ARG A 504 -25.20 12.00 4.95
CA ARG A 504 -23.74 12.00 4.89
C ARG A 504 -23.31 11.57 3.49
N TYR A 505 -22.42 12.36 2.89
CA TYR A 505 -21.79 12.04 1.61
C TYR A 505 -20.29 11.97 1.82
N ASP A 506 -19.66 10.85 1.45
CA ASP A 506 -18.21 10.64 1.57
C ASP A 506 -17.60 10.43 0.17
N TYR A 507 -16.54 11.17 -0.14
CA TYR A 507 -15.85 11.18 -1.42
C TYR A 507 -14.37 10.91 -1.23
N ASP A 508 -13.83 9.88 -1.88
CA ASP A 508 -12.40 9.52 -1.81
C ASP A 508 -11.67 10.07 -3.04
N PHE A 509 -11.05 11.24 -2.88
CA PHE A 509 -10.33 11.92 -3.94
C PHE A 509 -9.00 11.25 -4.30
N GLN A 510 -8.49 10.29 -3.51
CA GLN A 510 -7.31 9.51 -3.89
C GLN A 510 -7.63 8.38 -4.89
N LYS A 511 -8.91 8.06 -5.12
CA LYS A 511 -9.30 7.06 -6.11
C LYS A 511 -9.25 7.65 -7.51
N GLU A 512 -8.42 7.06 -8.37
CA GLU A 512 -8.35 7.42 -9.79
C GLU A 512 -9.71 7.28 -10.50
N GLY A 513 -10.55 6.33 -10.07
CA GLY A 513 -11.88 6.12 -10.63
C GLY A 513 -12.97 7.04 -10.06
N PHE A 514 -12.65 7.91 -9.10
CA PHE A 514 -13.59 8.92 -8.62
C PHE A 514 -13.86 9.96 -9.72
N ASP A 515 -15.12 10.08 -10.12
CA ASP A 515 -15.58 11.06 -11.10
C ASP A 515 -16.57 12.01 -10.43
N ILE A 516 -16.20 13.28 -10.29
CA ILE A 516 -17.05 14.26 -9.62
C ILE A 516 -18.41 14.44 -10.33
N ASN A 517 -18.50 14.12 -11.62
CA ASN A 517 -19.76 14.21 -12.37
C ASN A 517 -20.76 13.12 -12.00
N ASP A 518 -20.33 12.10 -11.25
CA ASP A 518 -21.21 11.08 -10.67
C ASP A 518 -21.90 11.56 -9.38
N HIS A 519 -21.65 12.79 -8.96
CA HIS A 519 -22.11 13.34 -7.69
C HIS A 519 -22.89 14.63 -7.88
N GLU A 520 -24.08 14.72 -7.28
CA GLU A 520 -24.92 15.91 -7.36
C GLU A 520 -24.68 16.88 -6.19
N ALA A 521 -24.11 16.42 -5.08
CA ALA A 521 -23.86 17.26 -3.91
C ALA A 521 -22.50 17.98 -3.94
N ILE A 522 -21.65 17.72 -4.93
CA ILE A 522 -20.41 18.45 -5.15
C ILE A 522 -20.17 18.78 -6.63
N SER A 523 -19.53 19.90 -6.90
CA SER A 523 -19.07 20.26 -8.26
C SER A 523 -17.91 21.26 -8.22
N VAL A 524 -17.04 21.23 -9.23
CA VAL A 524 -15.92 22.19 -9.35
C VAL A 524 -16.28 23.32 -10.30
N GLU A 525 -15.98 24.56 -9.89
CA GLU A 525 -15.90 25.73 -10.75
C GLU A 525 -14.41 26.10 -10.88
N GLY A 526 -13.79 25.80 -12.03
CA GLY A 526 -12.35 26.01 -12.25
C GLY A 526 -11.65 24.78 -12.87
N ASN A 527 -10.34 24.65 -12.62
CA ASN A 527 -9.47 23.60 -13.15
C ASN A 527 -9.24 22.44 -12.18
N GLY A 528 -9.94 22.42 -11.05
CA GLY A 528 -9.80 21.39 -10.02
C GLY A 528 -10.00 19.99 -10.60
N LYS A 529 -9.05 19.10 -10.32
CA LYS A 529 -8.98 17.78 -10.96
C LYS A 529 -8.26 16.76 -10.08
N TRP A 530 -8.47 15.49 -10.39
CA TRP A 530 -7.65 14.42 -9.85
C TRP A 530 -6.18 14.59 -10.26
N HIS A 531 -5.26 14.48 -9.31
CA HIS A 531 -3.82 14.59 -9.53
C HIS A 531 -3.16 13.21 -9.57
N ASP A 532 -3.18 12.49 -8.43
CA ASP A 532 -2.70 11.12 -8.33
C ASP A 532 -3.25 10.41 -7.07
N THR A 533 -2.89 9.15 -6.88
CA THR A 533 -3.30 8.33 -5.73
C THR A 533 -2.67 8.72 -4.40
N THR A 534 -1.63 9.57 -4.41
CA THR A 534 -0.93 10.04 -3.21
C THR A 534 -1.55 11.33 -2.71
N HIS A 535 -1.74 12.31 -3.59
CA HIS A 535 -2.19 13.67 -3.25
C HIS A 535 -3.70 13.88 -3.45
N GLY A 536 -4.39 12.97 -4.15
CA GLY A 536 -5.82 13.08 -4.42
C GLY A 536 -6.14 14.17 -5.44
N TRP A 537 -7.09 15.05 -5.12
CA TRP A 537 -7.49 16.15 -6.01
C TRP A 537 -6.69 17.42 -5.73
N SER A 538 -6.29 18.10 -6.81
CA SER A 538 -5.64 19.41 -6.77
C SER A 538 -6.63 20.52 -7.11
N PHE A 539 -6.59 21.60 -6.36
CA PHE A 539 -7.35 22.83 -6.59
C PHE A 539 -6.39 24.03 -6.64
N GLU A 540 -6.47 24.83 -7.70
CA GLU A 540 -5.76 26.10 -7.84
C GLU A 540 -6.45 27.20 -7.01
N ALA A 541 -5.75 28.29 -6.69
CA ALA A 541 -6.33 29.41 -5.91
C ALA A 541 -7.57 30.06 -6.55
N THR A 542 -7.75 29.91 -7.87
CA THR A 542 -8.93 30.41 -8.59
C THR A 542 -10.11 29.45 -8.58
N ASP A 543 -9.88 28.21 -8.17
CA ASP A 543 -10.90 27.17 -8.17
C ASP A 543 -11.87 27.36 -6.99
N LYS A 544 -13.09 26.87 -7.18
CA LYS A 544 -14.09 26.76 -6.13
C LYS A 544 -14.69 25.38 -6.14
N LEU A 545 -14.88 24.80 -4.96
CA LEU A 545 -15.61 23.56 -4.79
C LEU A 545 -16.99 23.87 -4.19
N LYS A 546 -18.04 23.65 -4.97
CA LYS A 546 -19.43 23.79 -4.53
C LYS A 546 -19.85 22.56 -3.77
N VAL A 547 -20.52 22.73 -2.64
CA VAL A 547 -21.03 21.63 -1.80
C VAL A 547 -22.48 21.89 -1.39
N LYS A 548 -23.37 20.91 -1.59
CA LYS A 548 -24.79 21.03 -1.18
C LYS A 548 -24.94 20.58 0.27
N MET A 549 -25.31 21.52 1.13
CA MET A 549 -25.57 21.24 2.54
C MET A 549 -27.05 21.43 2.87
N GLY A 550 -27.57 20.55 3.73
CA GLY A 550 -28.93 20.61 4.27
C GLY A 550 -29.14 21.65 5.37
N GLY A 551 -28.17 22.53 5.61
CA GLY A 551 -28.10 23.40 6.78
C GLY A 551 -26.95 23.00 7.69
N LYS A 552 -27.26 22.84 8.98
CA LYS A 552 -26.28 22.61 10.03
C LYS A 552 -25.50 21.34 9.76
N GLY A 553 -24.18 21.37 10.02
CA GLY A 553 -23.30 20.26 9.71
C GLY A 553 -21.83 20.65 9.69
N TYR A 554 -21.01 19.83 9.05
CA TYR A 554 -19.60 20.14 8.81
C TYR A 554 -19.08 19.48 7.55
N ILE A 555 -18.06 20.10 6.96
CA ILE A 555 -17.25 19.50 5.91
C ILE A 555 -15.99 18.94 6.56
N LYS A 556 -15.74 17.66 6.34
CA LYS A 556 -14.57 16.93 6.80
C LYS A 556 -13.64 16.71 5.61
N MET A 557 -12.35 16.94 5.77
CA MET A 557 -11.35 16.68 4.72
C MET A 557 -10.08 16.07 5.32
N ASN A 558 -9.51 15.06 4.68
CA ASN A 558 -8.12 14.68 4.93
C ASN A 558 -7.21 15.52 4.03
N LEU A 559 -6.34 16.31 4.65
CA LEU A 559 -5.50 17.31 4.00
C LEU A 559 -4.12 16.76 3.67
N CYS A 560 -3.56 17.22 2.56
CA CYS A 560 -2.22 16.84 2.11
C CYS A 560 -1.14 17.77 2.73
N GLN A 561 -0.02 17.21 3.17
CA GLN A 561 1.10 18.01 3.70
C GLN A 561 1.84 18.81 2.62
N TYR A 562 1.62 18.47 1.35
CA TYR A 562 2.25 19.10 0.18
C TYR A 562 1.45 20.26 -0.41
N SER A 563 0.27 20.58 0.14
CA SER A 563 -0.46 21.81 -0.18
C SER A 563 0.40 23.04 0.10
N LYS A 564 0.17 24.12 -0.65
CA LYS A 564 0.78 25.43 -0.35
C LYS A 564 0.17 26.01 0.91
N SER A 565 0.92 26.87 1.60
CA SER A 565 0.40 27.62 2.75
C SER A 565 -0.69 28.59 2.29
N GLY A 566 -1.84 28.55 2.97
CA GLY A 566 -3.05 29.31 2.64
C GLY A 566 -4.26 28.69 3.31
N LYS A 567 -5.39 29.40 3.35
CA LYS A 567 -6.63 28.88 3.94
C LYS A 567 -7.50 28.15 2.93
N ILE A 568 -8.26 27.19 3.46
CA ILE A 568 -9.48 26.66 2.87
C ILE A 568 -10.64 27.30 3.63
N THR A 569 -11.56 27.94 2.92
CA THR A 569 -12.65 28.72 3.52
C THR A 569 -14.00 28.21 3.03
N LEU A 570 -14.93 27.96 3.96
CA LEU A 570 -16.33 27.67 3.67
C LEU A 570 -17.13 28.97 3.66
N LEU A 571 -17.81 29.23 2.56
CA LEU A 571 -18.74 30.34 2.37
C LEU A 571 -20.18 29.83 2.33
N ASP A 572 -21.09 30.55 2.98
CA ASP A 572 -22.53 30.30 2.92
C ASP A 572 -23.12 30.64 1.54
N PRO A 573 -24.41 30.32 1.27
CA PRO A 573 -25.04 30.61 -0.01
C PRO A 573 -25.07 32.12 -0.38
N GLN A 574 -24.84 33.03 0.59
CA GLN A 574 -24.74 34.47 0.37
C GLN A 574 -23.29 34.93 0.14
N GLY A 575 -22.32 34.02 0.19
CA GLY A 575 -20.90 34.30 -0.01
C GLY A 575 -20.19 34.82 1.24
N LYS A 576 -20.77 34.68 2.42
CA LYS A 576 -20.15 35.08 3.69
C LYS A 576 -19.38 33.89 4.30
N GLU A 577 -18.21 34.17 4.85
CA GLU A 577 -17.40 33.17 5.54
C GLU A 577 -18.13 32.58 6.77
N VAL A 578 -18.17 31.25 6.79
CA VAL A 578 -18.73 30.42 7.86
C VAL A 578 -17.61 29.91 8.76
N SER A 579 -16.58 29.32 8.14
CA SER A 579 -15.39 28.80 8.82
C SER A 579 -14.21 28.71 7.86
N SER A 580 -12.99 28.66 8.41
CA SER A 580 -11.76 28.43 7.63
C SER A 580 -10.76 27.57 8.40
N ILE A 581 -9.91 26.86 7.65
CA ILE A 581 -8.81 26.03 8.16
C ILE A 581 -7.55 26.26 7.32
N GLU A 582 -6.38 25.90 7.83
CA GLU A 582 -5.14 25.89 7.05
C GLU A 582 -5.15 24.72 6.04
N ALA A 583 -4.82 25.00 4.78
CA ALA A 583 -4.77 24.01 3.71
C ALA A 583 -3.58 23.04 3.87
N LYS A 584 -2.46 23.54 4.35
CA LYS A 584 -1.23 22.76 4.52
C LYS A 584 -1.23 21.99 5.83
N ALA A 585 -1.34 20.67 5.72
CA ALA A 585 -1.28 19.79 6.87
C ALA A 585 0.12 19.71 7.49
N THR A 586 0.20 19.61 8.82
CA THR A 586 1.47 19.36 9.55
C THR A 586 1.97 17.92 9.39
N LYS A 587 1.06 16.99 9.12
CA LYS A 587 1.31 15.60 8.78
C LYS A 587 0.32 15.18 7.70
N ASP A 588 0.80 14.42 6.75
CA ASP A 588 -0.01 13.98 5.62
C ASP A 588 -1.26 13.22 6.05
N GLY A 589 -2.40 13.57 5.46
CA GLY A 589 -3.70 13.03 5.80
C GLY A 589 -4.27 13.55 7.13
N ASN A 590 -3.70 14.59 7.74
CA ASN A 590 -4.33 15.21 8.92
C ASN A 590 -5.74 15.70 8.59
N LEU A 591 -6.62 15.60 9.59
CA LEU A 591 -8.00 15.98 9.42
C LEU A 591 -8.17 17.50 9.50
N GLY A 592 -8.90 18.07 8.54
CA GLY A 592 -9.41 19.42 8.53
C GLY A 592 -10.94 19.39 8.64
N VAL A 593 -11.51 20.31 9.42
CA VAL A 593 -12.96 20.40 9.61
C VAL A 593 -13.44 21.84 9.47
N LEU A 594 -14.39 22.06 8.56
CA LEU A 594 -15.11 23.32 8.38
C LEU A 594 -16.52 23.14 8.96
N GLN A 595 -16.76 23.68 10.16
CA GLN A 595 -18.06 23.60 10.82
C GLN A 595 -19.04 24.63 10.24
N ASN A 596 -20.31 24.25 10.12
CA ASN A 596 -21.41 25.12 9.73
C ASN A 596 -22.54 25.04 10.77
N GLU A 597 -22.67 26.09 11.57
CA GLU A 597 -23.73 26.20 12.58
C GLU A 597 -25.04 26.77 12.03
N SER A 598 -25.04 27.26 10.78
CA SER A 598 -26.22 27.84 10.14
C SER A 598 -27.26 26.77 9.86
N THR A 599 -28.55 27.11 10.02
CA THR A 599 -29.67 26.25 9.61
C THR A 599 -30.02 26.42 8.13
N GLU A 600 -29.31 27.27 7.40
CA GLU A 600 -29.58 27.59 6.02
C GLU A 600 -29.17 26.45 5.08
N SER A 601 -30.14 25.86 4.38
CA SER A 601 -29.85 24.85 3.37
C SER A 601 -29.58 25.51 2.02
N GLY A 602 -28.59 24.99 1.28
CA GLY A 602 -28.26 25.50 -0.04
C GLY A 602 -26.92 24.99 -0.55
N GLU A 603 -26.43 25.65 -1.60
CA GLU A 603 -25.10 25.43 -2.14
C GLU A 603 -24.09 26.35 -1.43
N TYR A 604 -23.19 25.73 -0.69
CA TYR A 604 -22.06 26.38 -0.04
C TYR A 604 -20.86 26.35 -0.99
N THR A 605 -19.92 27.26 -0.80
CA THR A 605 -18.71 27.35 -1.62
C THR A 605 -17.47 27.19 -0.76
N ILE A 606 -16.60 26.26 -1.13
CA ILE A 606 -15.25 26.15 -0.57
C ILE A 606 -14.27 26.86 -1.51
N THR A 607 -13.47 27.77 -0.96
CA THR A 607 -12.45 28.55 -1.67
C THR A 607 -11.05 28.29 -1.11
N PHE A 608 -10.03 28.53 -1.93
CA PHE A 608 -8.62 28.25 -1.61
C PHE A 608 -7.76 29.50 -1.79
N ASP A 609 -6.96 29.86 -0.79
CA ASP A 609 -6.01 30.99 -0.91
C ASP A 609 -4.80 30.65 -1.82
N ALA A 610 -4.49 29.36 -1.95
CA ALA A 610 -3.33 28.85 -2.68
C ALA A 610 -3.58 27.41 -3.16
N ASP A 611 -2.72 26.91 -4.05
CA ASP A 611 -2.83 25.56 -4.58
C ASP A 611 -2.88 24.50 -3.46
N THR A 612 -3.93 23.71 -3.46
CA THR A 612 -4.31 22.83 -2.36
C THR A 612 -4.58 21.42 -2.87
N TYR A 613 -4.08 20.42 -2.14
CA TYR A 613 -4.39 19.02 -2.40
C TYR A 613 -5.27 18.45 -1.28
N ILE A 614 -6.30 17.70 -1.65
CA ILE A 614 -7.27 17.09 -0.74
C ILE A 614 -7.39 15.59 -1.04
N HIS A 615 -7.23 14.75 -0.01
CA HIS A 615 -7.30 13.30 -0.13
C HIS A 615 -8.73 12.77 -0.14
N ASN A 616 -9.61 13.38 0.66
CA ASN A 616 -11.02 13.05 0.71
C ASN A 616 -11.84 14.23 1.21
N LEU A 617 -13.14 14.15 0.98
CA LEU A 617 -14.10 15.11 1.49
C LEU A 617 -15.36 14.37 1.94
N SER A 618 -15.90 14.76 3.09
CA SER A 618 -17.22 14.33 3.52
C SER A 618 -18.10 15.53 3.83
N ILE A 619 -19.33 15.51 3.34
CA ILE A 619 -20.40 16.41 3.77
C ILE A 619 -21.20 15.69 4.85
N VAL A 620 -21.22 16.23 6.07
CA VAL A 620 -21.98 15.64 7.19
C VAL A 620 -23.06 16.62 7.63
N ASN A 621 -24.31 16.35 7.25
CA ASN A 621 -25.46 17.17 7.61
C ASN A 621 -26.12 16.70 8.91
N MET A 622 -26.64 17.64 9.69
CA MET A 622 -27.24 17.40 11.00
C MET A 622 -28.46 18.30 11.24
N THR A 623 -29.53 17.74 11.81
CA THR A 623 -30.73 18.51 12.19
C THR A 623 -30.64 19.14 13.58
N THR A 624 -29.85 18.55 14.47
CA THR A 624 -29.58 19.06 15.82
C THR A 624 -28.07 19.08 16.05
N PRO A 625 -27.54 20.01 16.88
CA PRO A 625 -26.14 19.97 17.28
C PRO A 625 -25.77 18.58 17.85
N ALA A 626 -24.61 18.06 17.47
CA ALA A 626 -24.06 16.81 17.98
C ALA A 626 -23.77 16.87 19.50
N TYR A 627 -23.45 18.06 19.99
CA TYR A 627 -23.05 18.28 21.37
C TYR A 627 -23.37 19.72 21.77
N THR A 628 -23.41 19.97 23.08
CA THR A 628 -23.40 21.33 23.63
C THR A 628 -21.94 21.76 23.83
N GLN A 629 -21.57 22.95 23.34
CA GLN A 629 -20.21 23.47 23.46
C GLN A 629 -20.10 24.52 24.57
N ASN A 630 -19.09 24.40 25.44
CA ASN A 630 -18.68 25.45 26.37
C ASN A 630 -17.14 25.58 26.40
N GLY A 631 -16.61 26.62 25.75
CA GLY A 631 -15.16 26.75 25.56
C GLY A 631 -14.63 25.58 24.73
N ASN A 632 -13.70 24.81 25.28
CA ASN A 632 -13.17 23.58 24.65
C ASN A 632 -13.88 22.29 25.10
N TRP A 633 -15.00 22.40 25.83
CA TRP A 633 -15.78 21.27 26.29
C TRP A 633 -16.94 20.96 25.35
N MET A 634 -17.06 19.70 24.97
CA MET A 634 -18.08 19.12 24.09
C MET A 634 -18.89 18.12 24.92
N GLU A 635 -20.11 18.51 25.31
CA GLU A 635 -21.04 17.62 26.01
C GLU A 635 -21.89 16.87 25.00
N VAL A 636 -21.63 15.57 24.81
CA VAL A 636 -22.42 14.77 23.87
C VAL A 636 -23.73 14.32 24.50
N LYS A 637 -24.72 14.02 23.66
CA LYS A 637 -25.97 13.41 24.13
C LYS A 637 -25.73 11.98 24.62
N ALA A 638 -26.31 11.66 25.79
CA ALA A 638 -26.19 10.36 26.43
C ALA A 638 -26.55 9.20 25.48
N GLY A 639 -25.61 8.27 25.27
CA GLY A 639 -25.79 7.07 24.44
C GLY A 639 -25.93 7.31 22.94
N ASP A 640 -25.69 8.55 22.46
CA ASP A 640 -25.77 8.89 21.04
C ASP A 640 -24.39 8.71 20.38
N VAL A 641 -24.20 7.58 19.72
CA VAL A 641 -22.92 7.26 19.06
C VAL A 641 -22.58 8.22 17.92
N GLN A 642 -23.57 8.72 17.18
CA GLN A 642 -23.31 9.62 16.07
C GLN A 642 -22.82 10.97 16.58
N SER A 643 -23.41 11.44 17.68
CA SER A 643 -22.95 12.62 18.42
C SER A 643 -21.50 12.47 18.91
N PHE A 644 -21.15 11.30 19.47
CA PHE A 644 -19.77 11.00 19.87
C PHE A 644 -18.79 10.98 18.68
N ILE A 645 -19.14 10.28 17.59
CA ILE A 645 -18.30 10.23 16.37
C ILE A 645 -18.06 11.64 15.85
N THR A 646 -19.11 12.46 15.76
CA THR A 646 -19.00 13.85 15.30
C THR A 646 -18.13 14.69 16.23
N ALA A 647 -18.32 14.60 17.55
CA ALA A 647 -17.47 15.31 18.51
C ALA A 647 -16.00 14.91 18.36
N LEU A 648 -15.72 13.61 18.17
CA LEU A 648 -14.37 13.11 17.99
C LEU A 648 -13.75 13.53 16.64
N GLU A 649 -14.51 13.52 15.55
CA GLU A 649 -14.05 14.01 14.24
C GLU A 649 -13.71 15.50 14.30
N ILE A 650 -14.55 16.31 14.94
CA ILE A 650 -14.31 17.73 15.15
C ILE A 650 -13.10 17.97 16.05
N ALA A 651 -12.98 17.25 17.17
CA ALA A 651 -11.81 17.33 18.04
C ALA A 651 -10.52 16.94 17.30
N ASN A 652 -10.55 15.88 16.48
CA ASN A 652 -9.41 15.49 15.65
C ASN A 652 -8.93 16.61 14.72
N GLY A 653 -9.87 17.32 14.08
CA GLY A 653 -9.55 18.45 13.21
C GLY A 653 -9.02 19.67 13.97
N ASN A 654 -9.72 20.08 15.03
CA ASN A 654 -9.34 21.23 15.86
C ASN A 654 -7.97 21.03 16.53
N ASN A 655 -7.59 19.77 16.76
CA ASN A 655 -6.38 19.40 17.47
C ASN A 655 -5.28 18.83 16.56
N ALA A 656 -5.29 19.11 15.26
CA ALA A 656 -4.26 18.64 14.34
C ALA A 656 -2.85 19.20 14.65
N ALA A 657 -2.76 20.41 15.21
CA ALA A 657 -1.49 21.02 15.61
C ALA A 657 -0.92 20.40 16.89
N ALA A 658 0.41 20.29 17.00
CA ALA A 658 1.08 19.70 18.17
C ALA A 658 0.85 20.48 19.48
N ASN A 659 0.68 21.80 19.37
CA ASN A 659 0.44 22.72 20.48
C ASN A 659 -1.04 23.12 20.62
N ALA A 660 -1.97 22.41 19.97
CA ALA A 660 -3.39 22.68 20.09
C ALA A 660 -3.84 22.63 21.56
N ALA A 661 -4.68 23.58 21.96
CA ALA A 661 -5.29 23.58 23.28
C ALA A 661 -6.11 22.29 23.47
N ARG A 662 -6.16 21.79 24.71
CA ARG A 662 -6.87 20.54 25.00
C ARG A 662 -8.36 20.67 24.71
N THR A 663 -8.91 19.68 24.01
CA THR A 663 -10.35 19.54 23.75
C THR A 663 -10.90 18.43 24.63
N TYR A 664 -12.03 18.69 25.29
CA TYR A 664 -12.65 17.79 26.25
C TYR A 664 -13.98 17.29 25.72
N ILE A 665 -14.10 15.99 25.50
CA ILE A 665 -15.34 15.32 25.11
C ILE A 665 -15.91 14.66 26.35
N PHE A 666 -17.04 15.16 26.86
CA PHE A 666 -17.76 14.57 27.97
C PHE A 666 -18.86 13.64 27.47
N LEU A 667 -18.87 12.42 27.98
CA LEU A 667 -19.82 11.36 27.68
C LEU A 667 -20.67 11.07 28.93
N PRO A 668 -21.94 11.49 28.97
CA PRO A 668 -22.86 11.02 29.99
C PRO A 668 -23.02 9.50 29.93
N ASN A 669 -23.50 8.91 31.03
CA ASN A 669 -23.80 7.48 31.11
C ASN A 669 -24.72 7.04 29.95
N GLY A 670 -24.34 5.97 29.27
CA GLY A 670 -24.98 5.46 28.07
C GLY A 670 -24.07 4.50 27.32
N THR A 671 -24.65 3.77 26.36
CA THR A 671 -23.90 2.90 25.45
C THR A 671 -23.80 3.56 24.08
N TYR A 672 -22.57 3.81 23.63
CA TYR A 672 -22.21 4.39 22.35
C TYR A 672 -21.74 3.26 21.42
N ASP A 673 -22.68 2.68 20.67
CA ASP A 673 -22.46 1.49 19.84
C ASP A 673 -22.02 1.85 18.42
N LEU A 674 -20.76 1.60 18.11
CA LEU A 674 -20.13 1.83 16.82
C LEU A 674 -20.53 0.80 15.75
N GLY A 675 -21.32 -0.23 16.10
CA GLY A 675 -21.67 -1.30 15.18
C GLY A 675 -20.45 -2.13 14.79
N ASP A 676 -20.28 -2.40 13.50
CA ASP A 676 -19.13 -3.09 12.93
C ASP A 676 -17.89 -2.19 12.73
N LYS A 677 -18.05 -0.87 12.93
CA LYS A 677 -16.98 0.10 12.73
C LYS A 677 -15.81 -0.18 13.66
N CYS A 678 -14.65 -0.37 13.05
CA CYS A 678 -13.38 -0.56 13.73
C CYS A 678 -12.43 0.60 13.40
N LEU A 679 -11.34 0.69 14.15
CA LEU A 679 -10.30 1.69 14.01
C LEU A 679 -10.84 3.13 14.05
N THR A 680 -11.81 3.40 14.94
CA THR A 680 -12.34 4.76 15.12
C THR A 680 -11.20 5.69 15.56
N SER A 681 -10.81 6.60 14.67
CA SER A 681 -9.55 7.32 14.77
C SER A 681 -9.55 8.40 15.84
N ILE A 682 -8.45 8.46 16.59
CA ILE A 682 -8.03 9.57 17.44
C ILE A 682 -6.68 10.06 16.88
N SER A 683 -6.71 11.13 16.10
CA SER A 683 -5.56 11.69 15.39
C SER A 683 -5.16 13.09 15.87
N GLY A 684 -6.07 13.82 16.52
CA GLY A 684 -5.77 15.13 17.10
C GLY A 684 -5.06 15.02 18.45
N ASN A 685 -4.11 15.91 18.71
CA ASN A 685 -3.31 15.95 19.94
C ASN A 685 -4.08 16.54 21.12
N ASN A 686 -3.72 16.21 22.36
CA ASN A 686 -4.36 16.79 23.55
C ASN A 686 -5.89 16.63 23.56
N ILE A 687 -6.42 15.46 23.19
CA ILE A 687 -7.85 15.16 23.33
C ILE A 687 -8.10 14.45 24.66
N SER A 688 -9.17 14.83 25.35
CA SER A 688 -9.69 14.15 26.53
C SER A 688 -11.05 13.54 26.23
N ILE A 689 -11.26 12.26 26.57
CA ILE A 689 -12.57 11.59 26.53
C ILE A 689 -12.94 11.21 27.96
N ILE A 690 -13.96 11.87 28.51
CA ILE A 690 -14.32 11.80 29.93
C ILE A 690 -15.73 11.21 30.04
N GLY A 691 -15.87 10.03 30.63
CA GLY A 691 -17.19 9.50 30.96
C GLY A 691 -17.73 10.05 32.27
N GLU A 692 -19.04 9.90 32.47
CA GLU A 692 -19.68 10.20 33.75
C GLU A 692 -19.30 9.17 34.82
N SER A 693 -19.21 7.89 34.41
CA SER A 693 -18.79 6.77 35.26
C SER A 693 -18.22 5.61 34.47
N MET A 694 -17.20 4.95 35.04
CA MET A 694 -16.51 3.82 34.40
C MET A 694 -17.48 2.73 33.94
N ASP A 695 -18.42 2.31 34.80
CA ASP A 695 -19.27 1.15 34.53
C ASP A 695 -20.45 1.44 33.60
N ASN A 696 -20.89 2.69 33.48
CA ASN A 696 -22.13 3.01 32.74
C ASN A 696 -21.89 3.90 31.51
N THR A 697 -20.68 4.40 31.28
CA THR A 697 -20.31 5.07 30.03
C THR A 697 -19.55 4.08 29.16
N ILE A 698 -20.21 3.46 28.19
CA ILE A 698 -19.67 2.32 27.43
C ILE A 698 -19.53 2.68 25.96
N ILE A 699 -18.32 2.64 25.42
CA ILE A 699 -18.06 2.71 23.98
C ILE A 699 -17.81 1.29 23.48
N VAL A 700 -18.58 0.84 22.49
CA VAL A 700 -18.54 -0.55 22.03
C VAL A 700 -18.51 -0.66 20.51
N ASN A 701 -17.78 -1.65 19.99
CA ASN A 701 -17.92 -2.13 18.61
C ASN A 701 -18.01 -3.66 18.58
N LYS A 702 -18.50 -4.21 17.47
CA LYS A 702 -18.55 -5.64 17.17
C LYS A 702 -18.02 -5.89 15.75
N PRO A 703 -16.69 -6.09 15.59
CA PRO A 703 -16.09 -6.41 14.30
C PRO A 703 -16.72 -7.64 13.63
N GLU A 704 -16.71 -7.69 12.29
CA GLU A 704 -17.11 -8.89 11.53
C GLU A 704 -16.00 -9.95 11.47
N VAL A 705 -14.74 -9.53 11.56
CA VAL A 705 -13.55 -10.38 11.46
C VAL A 705 -12.60 -10.13 12.64
N GLU A 706 -11.86 -11.15 13.07
CA GLU A 706 -10.80 -10.97 14.08
C GLU A 706 -9.51 -10.38 13.49
N GLY A 707 -8.72 -9.72 14.34
CA GLY A 707 -7.36 -9.31 13.99
C GLY A 707 -6.84 -8.11 14.78
N ILE A 708 -5.60 -8.21 15.25
CA ILE A 708 -4.92 -7.19 16.06
C ILE A 708 -4.76 -5.84 15.33
N GLY A 709 -4.69 -5.86 13.99
CA GLY A 709 -4.51 -4.66 13.16
C GLY A 709 -5.79 -4.03 12.63
N VAL A 710 -6.95 -4.64 12.86
CA VAL A 710 -8.21 -4.25 12.19
C VAL A 710 -9.41 -4.11 13.11
N THR A 711 -9.36 -4.63 14.35
CA THR A 711 -10.56 -4.74 15.20
C THR A 711 -10.75 -3.62 16.21
N ALA A 712 -9.77 -2.73 16.41
CA ALA A 712 -9.76 -1.81 17.55
C ALA A 712 -11.03 -0.97 17.67
N THR A 713 -11.64 -0.89 18.86
CA THR A 713 -12.75 0.03 19.12
C THR A 713 -12.32 1.47 18.87
N LEU A 714 -11.18 1.86 19.45
CA LEU A 714 -10.52 3.15 19.25
C LEU A 714 -9.09 2.95 18.74
N TYR A 715 -8.67 3.82 17.83
CA TYR A 715 -7.35 3.80 17.21
C TYR A 715 -6.64 5.13 17.41
N ASN A 716 -5.67 5.17 18.33
CA ASN A 716 -4.92 6.38 18.65
C ASN A 716 -3.64 6.50 17.82
N THR A 717 -3.41 7.67 17.24
CA THR A 717 -2.16 8.04 16.54
C THR A 717 -1.61 9.39 17.01
N SER A 718 -2.24 9.98 18.03
CA SER A 718 -1.98 11.33 18.53
C SER A 718 -0.98 11.36 19.68
N THR A 719 -0.59 12.57 20.11
CA THR A 719 0.11 12.80 21.37
C THR A 719 -0.84 13.35 22.43
N GLY A 720 -0.80 12.81 23.66
CA GLY A 720 -1.49 13.40 24.82
C GLY A 720 -2.97 13.04 24.95
N LEU A 721 -3.38 11.84 24.51
CA LEU A 721 -4.73 11.32 24.75
C LEU A 721 -4.96 11.10 26.26
N TYR A 722 -6.09 11.57 26.77
CA TYR A 722 -6.53 11.31 28.14
C TYR A 722 -7.91 10.66 28.14
N MET A 723 -8.07 9.57 28.89
CA MET A 723 -9.35 8.92 29.09
C MET A 723 -9.60 8.70 30.58
N GLN A 724 -10.81 9.05 31.03
CA GLN A 724 -11.23 8.78 32.40
C GLN A 724 -12.70 8.38 32.51
N ASP A 725 -13.00 7.50 33.48
CA ASP A 725 -14.36 7.16 33.92
C ASP A 725 -15.23 6.60 32.79
N LEU A 726 -14.69 5.69 31.97
CA LEU A 726 -15.43 5.04 30.88
C LEU A 726 -15.02 3.57 30.68
N THR A 727 -15.84 2.83 29.95
CA THR A 727 -15.58 1.48 29.47
C THR A 727 -15.38 1.48 27.95
N LEU A 728 -14.28 0.86 27.49
CA LEU A 728 -14.12 0.41 26.10
C LEU A 728 -14.44 -1.08 26.02
N LYS A 729 -15.26 -1.48 25.05
CA LYS A 729 -15.64 -2.87 24.85
C LYS A 729 -15.50 -3.27 23.39
N ASN A 730 -14.79 -4.38 23.15
CA ASN A 730 -14.85 -5.06 21.88
C ASN A 730 -15.73 -6.32 22.03
N ALA A 731 -16.85 -6.36 21.33
CA ALA A 731 -17.86 -7.41 21.44
C ALA A 731 -17.64 -8.59 20.47
N TYR A 732 -16.47 -8.70 19.84
CA TYR A 732 -16.12 -9.86 19.04
C TYR A 732 -16.11 -11.14 19.92
N PRO A 733 -16.75 -12.24 19.47
CA PRO A 733 -16.84 -13.45 20.27
C PRO A 733 -15.49 -14.18 20.38
N PHE A 734 -15.20 -14.75 21.56
CA PHE A 734 -14.04 -15.64 21.74
C PHE A 734 -14.40 -17.11 21.47
N ASN A 735 -13.81 -17.72 20.43
CA ASN A 735 -14.17 -19.06 19.97
C ASN A 735 -13.34 -20.21 20.58
N LYS A 736 -12.90 -20.06 21.84
CA LYS A 736 -12.02 -20.98 22.60
C LYS A 736 -10.58 -21.14 22.06
N SER A 737 -10.30 -20.81 20.80
CA SER A 737 -8.94 -20.89 20.22
C SER A 737 -8.37 -19.55 19.78
N THR A 738 -9.21 -18.64 19.28
CA THR A 738 -8.80 -17.30 18.82
C THR A 738 -9.95 -16.31 19.07
N GLY A 739 -9.62 -15.03 19.18
CA GLY A 739 -10.61 -13.96 19.27
C GLY A 739 -9.94 -12.60 19.39
N ARG A 740 -8.98 -12.32 18.51
CA ARG A 740 -8.16 -11.10 18.53
C ARG A 740 -9.05 -9.88 18.30
N ALA A 741 -9.28 -9.10 19.36
CA ALA A 741 -10.33 -8.11 19.43
C ALA A 741 -9.88 -6.94 20.30
N VAL A 742 -9.31 -5.92 19.68
CA VAL A 742 -8.66 -4.83 20.41
C VAL A 742 -9.69 -3.81 20.92
N CYS A 743 -9.58 -3.34 22.16
CA CYS A 743 -10.33 -2.18 22.64
C CYS A 743 -9.65 -0.88 22.22
N LEU A 744 -8.37 -0.73 22.58
CA LEU A 744 -7.55 0.41 22.21
C LEU A 744 -6.26 -0.07 21.53
N GLN A 745 -6.12 0.31 20.27
CA GLN A 745 -4.83 0.23 19.57
C GLN A 745 -4.16 1.60 19.64
N ASP A 746 -3.07 1.68 20.38
CA ASP A 746 -2.39 2.93 20.67
C ASP A 746 -1.05 3.02 19.92
N LYS A 747 -1.05 3.70 18.77
CA LYS A 747 0.19 4.12 18.06
C LYS A 747 0.67 5.51 18.50
N GLY A 748 -0.03 6.15 19.43
CA GLY A 748 0.28 7.47 19.93
C GLY A 748 1.42 7.47 20.94
N THR A 749 1.50 8.55 21.72
CA THR A 749 2.39 8.65 22.89
C THR A 749 1.81 9.62 23.92
N GLN A 750 2.25 9.49 25.17
CA GLN A 750 1.74 10.24 26.33
C GLN A 750 0.24 10.00 26.58
N THR A 751 -0.22 8.77 26.37
CA THR A 751 -1.61 8.38 26.67
C THR A 751 -1.79 8.14 28.16
N ILE A 752 -2.86 8.69 28.73
CA ILE A 752 -3.25 8.48 30.12
C ILE A 752 -4.63 7.85 30.17
N CYS A 753 -4.76 6.71 30.84
CA CYS A 753 -6.04 6.05 31.13
C CYS A 753 -6.24 5.96 32.65
N LYS A 754 -7.21 6.70 33.18
CA LYS A 754 -7.51 6.72 34.62
C LYS A 754 -8.91 6.21 34.90
N ASN A 755 -9.06 5.14 35.68
CA ASN A 755 -10.37 4.52 35.92
C ASN A 755 -11.08 4.19 34.59
N VAL A 756 -10.35 3.57 33.66
CA VAL A 756 -10.87 3.09 32.38
C VAL A 756 -11.01 1.58 32.45
N LYS A 757 -12.18 1.06 32.05
CA LYS A 757 -12.40 -0.38 31.92
C LYS A 757 -12.24 -0.82 30.48
N MET A 758 -11.52 -1.91 30.22
CA MET A 758 -11.38 -2.49 28.88
C MET A 758 -11.88 -3.93 28.87
N LEU A 759 -12.90 -4.21 28.06
CA LEU A 759 -13.60 -5.48 27.98
C LEU A 759 -13.34 -6.15 26.63
N SER A 760 -12.47 -7.15 26.61
CA SER A 760 -12.25 -8.07 25.49
C SER A 760 -11.61 -9.37 26.00
N TYR A 761 -11.08 -10.18 25.08
CA TYR A 761 -10.53 -11.50 25.37
C TYR A 761 -9.07 -11.63 24.93
N GLN A 762 -8.78 -11.50 23.64
CA GLN A 762 -7.42 -11.59 23.13
C GLN A 762 -6.98 -10.24 22.55
N ASP A 763 -5.77 -9.81 22.91
CA ASP A 763 -5.17 -8.54 22.48
C ASP A 763 -5.95 -7.28 22.93
N THR A 764 -6.59 -7.30 24.10
CA THR A 764 -7.48 -6.21 24.60
C THR A 764 -6.88 -4.81 24.50
N TYR A 765 -5.64 -4.61 24.95
CA TYR A 765 -4.89 -3.36 24.79
C TYR A 765 -3.63 -3.62 23.95
N TYR A 766 -3.49 -2.88 22.86
CA TYR A 766 -2.35 -2.98 21.96
C TYR A 766 -1.55 -1.68 21.90
N SER A 767 -0.42 -1.63 22.61
CA SER A 767 0.53 -0.50 22.55
C SER A 767 1.43 -0.61 21.31
N ASN A 768 1.00 -0.03 20.20
CA ASN A 768 1.60 -0.16 18.88
C ASN A 768 2.56 1.00 18.53
N ASN A 769 3.41 1.39 19.47
CA ASN A 769 4.50 2.32 19.20
C ASN A 769 5.65 2.04 20.18
N ASN A 770 6.78 1.56 19.63
CA ASN A 770 7.99 1.24 20.38
C ASN A 770 8.67 2.48 21.01
N LYS A 771 8.22 3.69 20.74
CA LYS A 771 8.68 4.92 21.42
C LYS A 771 7.57 5.57 22.25
N GLY A 772 6.42 4.91 22.37
CA GLY A 772 5.27 5.42 23.09
C GLY A 772 5.48 5.38 24.60
N LEU A 773 4.92 6.37 25.29
CA LEU A 773 4.83 6.45 26.74
C LEU A 773 3.36 6.34 27.14
N TYR A 774 3.03 5.41 28.03
CA TYR A 774 1.64 5.13 28.41
C TYR A 774 1.49 4.99 29.92
N TYR A 775 0.46 5.64 30.49
CA TYR A 775 0.19 5.60 31.92
C TYR A 775 -1.24 5.17 32.20
N PHE A 776 -1.39 4.13 32.99
CA PHE A 776 -2.67 3.62 33.46
C PHE A 776 -2.75 3.75 34.97
N GLU A 777 -3.85 4.29 35.49
CA GLU A 777 -4.07 4.46 36.93
C GLU A 777 -5.47 3.98 37.31
N GLY A 778 -5.58 3.01 38.22
CA GLY A 778 -6.87 2.52 38.71
C GLY A 778 -7.80 1.94 37.64
N SER A 779 -7.26 1.56 36.47
CA SER A 779 -8.01 1.00 35.35
C SER A 779 -8.29 -0.50 35.55
N ASP A 780 -9.29 -1.04 34.88
CA ASP A 780 -9.69 -2.45 34.95
C ASP A 780 -9.61 -3.10 33.55
N ILE A 781 -8.65 -4.00 33.34
CA ILE A 781 -8.32 -4.54 32.02
C ILE A 781 -8.63 -6.04 32.01
N HIS A 782 -9.58 -6.44 31.17
CA HIS A 782 -10.05 -7.82 31.07
C HIS A 782 -9.39 -8.56 29.90
N GLY A 783 -9.13 -9.85 30.08
CA GLY A 783 -8.80 -10.73 28.96
C GLY A 783 -8.41 -12.15 29.33
N ILE A 784 -8.01 -12.89 28.30
CA ILE A 784 -7.59 -14.30 28.33
C ILE A 784 -6.15 -14.38 27.80
N VAL A 785 -5.93 -14.11 26.52
CA VAL A 785 -4.66 -14.34 25.81
C VAL A 785 -4.03 -13.01 25.45
N ASP A 786 -2.79 -12.77 25.89
CA ASP A 786 -1.97 -11.63 25.50
C ASP A 786 -2.70 -10.28 25.60
N PHE A 787 -3.58 -10.13 26.59
CA PHE A 787 -4.55 -9.03 26.58
C PHE A 787 -3.92 -7.65 26.83
N ILE A 788 -2.64 -7.60 27.21
CA ILE A 788 -1.78 -6.42 27.16
C ILE A 788 -0.57 -6.75 26.27
N CYS A 789 -0.52 -6.23 25.05
CA CYS A 789 0.51 -6.57 24.07
C CYS A 789 1.08 -5.36 23.33
N GLY A 790 2.28 -5.53 22.75
CA GLY A 790 2.97 -4.47 22.00
C GLY A 790 4.21 -3.93 22.70
N GLY A 791 4.59 -2.70 22.38
CA GLY A 791 5.84 -2.07 22.80
C GLY A 791 5.66 -0.67 23.39
N GLY A 792 6.80 -0.03 23.66
CA GLY A 792 6.87 1.25 24.37
C GLY A 792 7.03 1.07 25.88
N ASP A 793 7.15 2.19 26.61
CA ASP A 793 7.22 2.19 28.07
C ASP A 793 5.81 2.45 28.63
N ALA A 794 5.19 1.39 29.16
CA ALA A 794 3.84 1.43 29.73
C ALA A 794 3.89 1.16 31.24
N PHE A 795 3.30 2.07 32.01
CA PHE A 795 3.24 1.97 33.47
C PHE A 795 1.79 1.81 33.94
N PHE A 796 1.51 0.71 34.62
CA PHE A 796 0.22 0.37 35.19
C PHE A 796 0.29 0.54 36.71
N ASN A 797 -0.32 1.59 37.22
CA ASN A 797 -0.33 1.96 38.63
C ASN A 797 -1.68 1.56 39.24
N LYS A 798 -1.67 0.62 40.19
CA LYS A 798 -2.86 0.20 40.95
C LYS A 798 -4.05 -0.20 40.07
N CYS A 799 -3.77 -0.81 38.92
CA CYS A 799 -4.80 -1.30 38.00
C CYS A 799 -5.32 -2.67 38.46
N THR A 800 -6.54 -3.00 38.08
CA THR A 800 -7.08 -4.35 38.17
C THR A 800 -6.88 -5.06 36.82
N LEU A 801 -6.35 -6.28 36.86
CA LEU A 801 -6.16 -7.14 35.70
C LEU A 801 -7.08 -8.34 35.88
N THR A 802 -8.16 -8.38 35.12
CA THR A 802 -9.25 -9.35 35.28
C THR A 802 -9.08 -10.51 34.30
N LEU A 803 -8.83 -11.70 34.85
CA LEU A 803 -8.70 -12.95 34.10
C LEU A 803 -10.08 -13.50 33.74
N GLU A 804 -10.43 -13.40 32.46
CA GLU A 804 -11.66 -13.97 31.91
C GLU A 804 -11.56 -15.51 31.81
N PRO A 805 -12.68 -16.24 31.92
CA PRO A 805 -12.68 -17.70 31.76
C PRO A 805 -12.23 -18.13 30.37
N GLY A 806 -11.04 -18.74 30.26
CA GLY A 806 -10.55 -19.35 29.03
C GLY A 806 -9.33 -20.24 29.25
N LYS A 807 -8.88 -20.92 28.19
CA LYS A 807 -7.64 -21.72 28.17
C LYS A 807 -6.47 -20.85 27.72
N GLY A 808 -5.28 -21.12 28.28
CA GLY A 808 -4.03 -20.49 27.85
C GLY A 808 -3.94 -19.01 28.24
N SER A 809 -4.15 -18.71 29.53
CA SER A 809 -4.18 -17.32 30.01
C SER A 809 -2.78 -16.71 30.14
N TYR A 810 -2.53 -15.62 29.40
CA TYR A 810 -1.29 -14.83 29.48
C TYR A 810 -1.67 -13.37 29.60
N ILE A 811 -1.19 -12.70 30.65
CA ILE A 811 -1.52 -11.28 30.86
C ILE A 811 -0.81 -10.42 29.80
N THR A 812 0.49 -10.60 29.65
CA THR A 812 1.30 -9.74 28.79
C THR A 812 2.00 -10.45 27.63
N ALA A 813 2.12 -9.75 26.51
CA ALA A 813 2.95 -10.12 25.37
C ALA A 813 3.81 -8.93 24.92
N PRO A 814 4.88 -8.58 25.66
CA PRO A 814 5.74 -7.45 25.32
C PRO A 814 6.59 -7.72 24.06
N TYR A 815 6.53 -6.75 23.15
CA TYR A 815 7.44 -6.53 22.03
C TYR A 815 8.20 -5.24 22.32
N THR A 816 9.32 -5.34 23.03
CA THR A 816 10.07 -4.14 23.42
C THR A 816 11.30 -4.01 22.53
N ASP A 817 11.31 -2.99 21.68
CA ASP A 817 12.44 -2.73 20.77
C ASP A 817 12.86 -1.27 20.86
N GLY A 818 13.99 -1.02 21.53
CA GLY A 818 14.56 0.32 21.70
C GLY A 818 14.08 1.11 22.93
N THR A 819 13.21 0.56 23.81
CA THR A 819 12.94 1.17 25.13
C THR A 819 13.63 0.45 26.28
N LYS A 820 13.76 1.16 27.40
CA LYS A 820 14.52 0.70 28.57
C LYS A 820 13.70 -0.16 29.52
N TYR A 821 12.40 0.14 29.69
CA TYR A 821 11.60 -0.43 30.78
C TYR A 821 10.54 -1.42 30.28
N GLY A 822 9.94 -1.16 29.12
CA GLY A 822 8.83 -1.97 28.60
C GLY A 822 7.61 -1.81 29.49
N TYR A 823 7.08 -2.92 30.01
CA TYR A 823 5.89 -2.90 30.87
C TYR A 823 6.24 -2.95 32.36
N VAL A 824 5.66 -2.04 33.14
CA VAL A 824 5.81 -1.98 34.59
C VAL A 824 4.43 -1.97 35.24
N PHE A 825 4.15 -2.96 36.08
CA PHE A 825 2.93 -3.06 36.88
C PHE A 825 3.30 -2.86 38.33
N ASP A 826 2.79 -1.80 38.97
CA ASP A 826 3.08 -1.49 40.36
C ASP A 826 1.80 -1.36 41.18
N GLY A 827 1.69 -2.17 42.23
CA GLY A 827 0.50 -2.20 43.10
C GLY A 827 -0.76 -2.72 42.42
N CYS A 828 -0.64 -3.40 41.28
CA CYS A 828 -1.78 -3.91 40.52
C CYS A 828 -2.41 -5.12 41.22
N LYS A 829 -3.73 -5.28 41.05
CA LYS A 829 -4.49 -6.43 41.55
C LYS A 829 -4.85 -7.35 40.38
N ILE A 830 -4.55 -8.64 40.49
CA ILE A 830 -5.00 -9.66 39.54
C ILE A 830 -6.17 -10.40 40.16
N VAL A 831 -7.28 -10.43 39.44
CA VAL A 831 -8.54 -11.05 39.89
C VAL A 831 -9.12 -11.96 38.82
N GLY A 832 -10.13 -12.74 39.18
CA GLY A 832 -10.97 -13.45 38.22
C GLY A 832 -10.81 -14.97 38.26
N SER A 833 -11.35 -15.63 37.24
CA SER A 833 -11.55 -17.08 37.26
C SER A 833 -11.02 -17.74 35.99
N ALA A 834 -9.74 -17.52 35.68
CA ALA A 834 -9.02 -18.25 34.64
C ALA A 834 -9.37 -19.75 34.71
N THR A 835 -9.63 -20.42 33.58
CA THR A 835 -10.09 -21.82 33.62
C THR A 835 -8.96 -22.74 34.09
N ASP A 836 -7.76 -22.51 33.55
CA ASP A 836 -6.52 -23.24 33.85
C ASP A 836 -5.51 -22.33 34.56
N SER A 837 -4.23 -22.72 34.60
CA SER A 837 -3.15 -21.86 35.07
C SER A 837 -2.92 -20.65 34.15
N PHE A 838 -2.40 -19.57 34.72
CA PHE A 838 -2.01 -18.37 33.97
C PHE A 838 -0.55 -17.98 34.26
N THR A 839 0.00 -17.11 33.42
CA THR A 839 1.32 -16.50 33.62
C THR A 839 1.23 -14.97 33.49
N PHE A 840 2.21 -14.28 34.07
CA PHE A 840 2.39 -12.83 33.90
C PHE A 840 2.63 -12.45 32.44
N GLY A 841 3.18 -13.35 31.63
CA GLY A 841 3.31 -13.12 30.20
C GLY A 841 4.27 -14.04 29.47
N ARG A 842 4.44 -13.75 28.17
CA ARG A 842 5.34 -14.43 27.23
C ARG A 842 6.03 -13.43 26.30
N SER A 843 7.27 -13.72 25.90
CA SER A 843 8.09 -12.80 25.12
C SER A 843 7.69 -12.77 23.63
N TRP A 844 7.00 -11.70 23.21
CA TRP A 844 6.53 -11.53 21.84
C TRP A 844 7.66 -11.19 20.86
N GLY A 845 8.50 -10.22 21.16
CA GLY A 845 9.58 -9.81 20.26
C GLY A 845 10.53 -8.77 20.83
N GLY A 846 11.56 -8.40 20.06
CA GLY A 846 12.62 -7.48 20.49
C GLY A 846 13.40 -7.99 21.71
N THR A 847 13.71 -7.09 22.64
CA THR A 847 14.20 -7.39 23.99
C THR A 847 13.04 -7.26 24.98
N ALA A 848 12.13 -8.24 24.97
CA ALA A 848 10.94 -8.24 25.82
C ALA A 848 11.24 -7.91 27.30
N ASN A 849 10.72 -6.77 27.77
CA ASN A 849 10.91 -6.26 29.13
C ASN A 849 9.57 -6.18 29.86
N CYS A 850 9.48 -6.78 31.05
CA CYS A 850 8.27 -6.73 31.87
C CYS A 850 8.60 -6.87 33.36
N ALA A 851 7.99 -6.04 34.22
CA ALA A 851 8.14 -6.10 35.66
C ALA A 851 6.78 -6.06 36.37
N PHE A 852 6.52 -7.01 37.26
CA PHE A 852 5.39 -7.01 38.20
C PHE A 852 5.92 -6.73 39.61
N LEU A 853 5.49 -5.62 40.19
CA LEU A 853 5.94 -5.09 41.47
C LEU A 853 4.73 -4.93 42.40
N ASN A 854 4.87 -5.33 43.66
CA ASN A 854 3.84 -5.15 44.69
C ASN A 854 2.45 -5.67 44.27
N THR A 855 2.42 -6.76 43.50
CA THR A 855 1.21 -7.26 42.84
C THR A 855 0.34 -8.04 43.82
N ILE A 856 -0.96 -7.79 43.85
CA ILE A 856 -1.92 -8.47 44.72
C ILE A 856 -2.68 -9.51 43.92
N LEU A 857 -2.66 -10.77 44.34
CA LEU A 857 -3.48 -11.84 43.74
C LEU A 857 -4.70 -12.09 44.63
N ASP A 858 -5.90 -12.08 44.04
CA ASP A 858 -7.06 -12.63 44.75
C ASP A 858 -6.90 -14.13 45.01
N LYS A 859 -7.76 -14.71 45.86
CA LYS A 859 -7.71 -16.14 46.19
C LYS A 859 -7.71 -17.07 44.96
N ASN A 860 -8.45 -16.72 43.91
CA ASN A 860 -8.57 -17.56 42.71
C ASN A 860 -7.31 -17.47 41.85
N ALA A 861 -6.76 -16.26 41.66
CA ALA A 861 -5.53 -16.02 40.94
C ALA A 861 -4.33 -16.63 41.68
N ALA A 862 -4.24 -16.47 43.00
CA ALA A 862 -3.18 -17.07 43.80
C ALA A 862 -3.13 -18.60 43.68
N ALA A 863 -4.28 -19.25 43.52
CA ALA A 863 -4.37 -20.70 43.33
C ALA A 863 -4.01 -21.18 41.91
N LYS A 864 -3.96 -20.29 40.91
CA LYS A 864 -3.83 -20.65 39.48
C LYS A 864 -2.58 -20.07 38.80
N ILE A 865 -1.86 -19.16 39.43
CA ILE A 865 -0.60 -18.67 38.89
C ILE A 865 0.39 -19.84 38.72
N ALA A 866 1.00 -19.95 37.54
CA ALA A 866 1.99 -20.99 37.27
C ALA A 866 3.20 -20.85 38.22
N SER A 867 3.82 -21.98 38.60
CA SER A 867 4.99 -21.98 39.47
C SER A 867 6.18 -21.22 38.89
N THR A 868 6.34 -21.26 37.56
CA THR A 868 7.35 -20.48 36.83
C THR A 868 7.04 -18.99 36.77
N ARG A 869 5.80 -18.58 37.08
CA ARG A 869 5.24 -17.21 36.96
C ARG A 869 5.13 -16.69 35.53
N TRP A 870 6.01 -17.15 34.65
CA TRP A 870 6.16 -16.75 33.26
C TRP A 870 6.04 -17.95 32.32
N THR A 871 5.68 -17.69 31.07
CA THR A 871 5.71 -18.70 30.02
C THR A 871 7.15 -18.95 29.59
N THR A 872 7.61 -20.20 29.67
CA THR A 872 9.01 -20.57 29.41
C THR A 872 9.34 -20.68 27.92
N GLY A 873 8.38 -21.12 27.10
CA GLY A 873 8.48 -21.09 25.65
C GLY A 873 8.18 -19.69 25.12
N GLY A 874 9.22 -18.98 24.68
CA GLY A 874 9.06 -17.66 24.07
C GLY A 874 8.17 -17.70 22.83
N MET A 875 7.43 -16.63 22.55
CA MET A 875 6.58 -16.58 21.37
C MET A 875 7.44 -16.45 20.11
N ASN A 876 8.28 -15.40 20.02
CA ASN A 876 9.28 -15.27 18.95
C ASN A 876 10.72 -15.09 19.43
N VAL A 877 10.94 -14.69 20.69
CA VAL A 877 12.29 -14.49 21.28
C VAL A 877 12.32 -15.09 22.68
N VAL A 878 13.50 -15.40 23.22
CA VAL A 878 13.63 -15.74 24.66
C VAL A 878 13.44 -14.50 25.52
N ALA A 879 12.78 -14.65 26.67
CA ALA A 879 12.71 -13.58 27.66
C ALA A 879 14.07 -13.40 28.35
N LYS A 880 14.50 -12.15 28.53
CA LYS A 880 15.77 -11.81 29.20
C LYS A 880 15.59 -10.87 30.40
N ASN A 881 14.47 -10.16 30.47
CA ASN A 881 14.21 -9.09 31.42
C ASN A 881 12.78 -9.16 31.98
N PHE A 882 12.39 -10.34 32.48
CA PHE A 882 11.14 -10.55 33.19
C PHE A 882 11.38 -10.59 34.70
N PHE A 883 10.71 -9.70 35.42
CA PHE A 883 10.97 -9.46 36.83
C PHE A 883 9.70 -9.49 37.68
N GLU A 884 9.82 -10.06 38.87
CA GLU A 884 8.81 -10.07 39.92
C GLU A 884 9.41 -9.51 41.22
N TYR A 885 8.63 -8.69 41.92
CA TYR A 885 8.96 -8.22 43.26
C TYR A 885 7.70 -8.14 44.13
N ASN A 886 7.75 -8.75 45.32
CA ASN A 886 6.78 -8.55 46.39
C ASN A 886 5.32 -8.83 45.99
N THR A 887 5.04 -9.97 45.37
CA THR A 887 3.67 -10.44 45.12
C THR A 887 3.02 -10.84 46.44
N LEU A 888 1.81 -10.34 46.68
CA LEU A 888 0.99 -10.54 47.86
C LEU A 888 -0.27 -11.35 47.52
N ASP A 889 -0.80 -12.11 48.48
CA ASP A 889 -2.18 -12.57 48.42
C ASP A 889 -3.15 -11.45 48.88
N GLU A 890 -4.46 -11.74 48.84
CA GLU A 890 -5.51 -10.77 49.19
C GLU A 890 -5.49 -10.31 50.65
N ASP A 891 -4.85 -11.09 51.53
CA ASP A 891 -4.66 -10.77 52.96
C ASP A 891 -3.37 -9.97 53.21
N GLY A 892 -2.60 -9.69 52.16
CA GLY A 892 -1.35 -8.91 52.22
C GLY A 892 -0.12 -9.74 52.62
N LYS A 893 -0.20 -11.08 52.60
CA LYS A 893 0.95 -11.94 52.84
C LYS A 893 1.78 -12.11 51.57
N VAL A 894 3.10 -12.00 51.71
CA VAL A 894 4.04 -12.24 50.60
C VAL A 894 4.00 -13.70 50.16
N ILE A 895 3.74 -13.93 48.87
CA ILE A 895 3.70 -15.24 48.22
C ILE A 895 4.72 -15.40 47.09
N SER A 896 5.50 -14.35 46.80
CA SER A 896 6.72 -14.49 45.98
C SER A 896 7.70 -15.44 46.68
N PRO A 897 8.35 -16.36 45.96
CA PRO A 897 9.43 -17.16 46.52
C PRO A 897 10.68 -16.30 46.76
N ALA A 898 11.60 -16.80 47.59
CA ALA A 898 12.90 -16.15 47.79
C ALA A 898 13.73 -16.10 46.49
N GLU A 899 13.59 -17.13 45.65
CA GLU A 899 14.20 -17.22 44.32
C GLU A 899 13.27 -17.97 43.35
N ASN A 900 13.36 -17.64 42.06
CA ASN A 900 12.66 -18.31 40.98
C ASN A 900 13.52 -18.28 39.71
N ILE A 901 14.42 -19.25 39.56
CA ILE A 901 15.28 -19.42 38.39
C ILE A 901 14.46 -20.05 37.27
N VAL A 902 14.27 -19.31 36.19
CA VAL A 902 13.44 -19.74 35.06
C VAL A 902 14.30 -19.88 33.81
N LYS A 903 14.22 -21.04 33.17
CA LYS A 903 14.85 -21.31 31.87
C LYS A 903 13.87 -21.03 30.74
N PHE A 904 14.07 -19.92 30.05
CA PHE A 904 13.35 -19.53 28.86
C PHE A 904 13.99 -20.13 27.61
N THR A 905 13.18 -20.63 26.69
CA THR A 905 13.63 -21.24 25.44
C THR A 905 12.84 -20.73 24.24
N LYS A 906 13.54 -20.53 23.13
CA LYS A 906 12.95 -20.30 21.81
C LYS A 906 13.91 -20.86 20.77
N ASP A 907 13.45 -21.86 20.02
CA ASP A 907 14.28 -22.60 19.07
C ASP A 907 15.58 -23.11 19.71
N LYS A 908 16.74 -22.57 19.33
CA LYS A 908 18.06 -22.92 19.92
C LYS A 908 18.52 -21.94 21.01
N GLU A 909 17.84 -20.82 21.17
CA GLU A 909 18.19 -19.82 22.17
C GLU A 909 17.67 -20.22 23.55
N VAL A 910 18.50 -19.94 24.56
CA VAL A 910 18.21 -20.20 25.96
C VAL A 910 18.60 -18.97 26.77
N SER A 911 17.74 -18.55 27.70
CA SER A 911 18.06 -17.56 28.74
C SER A 911 17.60 -18.10 30.08
N GLU A 912 18.48 -18.10 31.07
CA GLU A 912 18.20 -18.67 32.39
C GLU A 912 18.71 -17.72 33.47
N TYR A 913 17.81 -17.24 34.32
CA TYR A 913 18.11 -16.27 35.38
C TYR A 913 17.04 -16.28 36.47
N ASN A 914 17.37 -15.71 37.63
CA ASN A 914 16.41 -15.49 38.70
C ASN A 914 15.47 -14.33 38.33
N THR A 915 14.18 -14.61 38.27
CA THR A 915 13.14 -13.62 37.95
C THR A 915 12.72 -12.79 39.18
N ILE A 916 13.07 -13.22 40.40
CA ILE A 916 12.85 -12.44 41.62
C ILE A 916 13.96 -11.40 41.76
N ILE A 917 13.59 -10.12 41.85
CA ILE A 917 14.53 -9.00 42.00
C ILE A 917 14.58 -8.46 43.43
N THR A 918 15.65 -7.72 43.77
CA THR A 918 15.78 -7.07 45.09
C THR A 918 14.97 -5.77 45.16
N ALA A 919 14.81 -5.24 46.37
CA ALA A 919 14.17 -3.95 46.60
C ALA A 919 14.90 -2.80 45.89
N GLU A 920 16.24 -2.82 45.89
CA GLU A 920 17.06 -1.81 45.20
C GLU A 920 16.82 -1.84 43.70
N LYS A 921 16.73 -3.04 43.11
CA LYS A 921 16.43 -3.18 41.68
C LYS A 921 15.00 -2.78 41.34
N ALA A 922 14.03 -3.14 42.18
CA ALA A 922 12.63 -2.73 42.02
C ALA A 922 12.48 -1.20 42.04
N ALA A 923 13.26 -0.49 42.87
CA ALA A 923 13.25 0.96 42.93
C ALA A 923 13.68 1.65 41.61
N GLU A 924 14.45 0.98 40.73
CA GLU A 924 14.81 1.50 39.40
C GLU A 924 13.62 1.61 38.44
N PHE A 925 12.52 0.92 38.74
CA PHE A 925 11.27 0.93 37.98
C PHE A 925 10.24 1.92 38.54
N SER A 926 10.62 2.80 39.47
CA SER A 926 9.72 3.85 39.97
C SER A 926 9.25 4.79 38.85
N LEU A 927 8.05 5.36 39.01
CA LEU A 927 7.38 6.15 37.97
C LEU A 927 8.26 7.31 37.44
N ASP A 928 9.03 7.98 38.29
CA ASP A 928 9.93 9.07 37.92
C ASP A 928 11.19 8.61 37.16
N LYS A 929 11.55 7.33 37.26
CA LYS A 929 12.64 6.70 36.49
C LYS A 929 12.17 6.20 35.14
N VAL A 930 10.96 5.64 35.09
CA VAL A 930 10.32 5.23 33.83
C VAL A 930 9.98 6.47 32.99
N PHE A 931 9.37 7.49 33.61
CA PHE A 931 9.06 8.76 32.96
C PHE A 931 9.86 9.92 33.57
N THR A 932 10.95 10.26 32.89
CA THR A 932 11.86 11.34 33.33
C THR A 932 11.29 12.72 33.02
N ASN A 933 10.84 12.93 31.78
CA ASN A 933 10.43 14.24 31.25
C ASN A 933 8.90 14.42 31.14
N TRP A 934 8.13 13.41 31.51
CA TRP A 934 6.67 13.42 31.46
C TRP A 934 6.13 13.01 32.83
N LYS A 935 5.20 13.79 33.39
CA LYS A 935 4.67 13.57 34.75
C LYS A 935 3.17 13.23 34.69
N PRO A 936 2.81 12.01 34.25
CA PRO A 936 1.41 11.66 34.02
C PRO A 936 0.57 11.61 35.29
N ALA A 937 1.14 11.23 36.44
CA ALA A 937 0.43 11.24 37.72
C ALA A 937 0.03 12.67 38.16
N ASP A 938 0.89 13.67 37.93
CA ASP A 938 0.59 15.07 38.23
C ASP A 938 -0.48 15.62 37.27
N LEU A 939 -0.38 15.24 35.99
CA LEU A 939 -1.40 15.55 34.98
C LEU A 939 -2.77 14.97 35.36
N ALA A 940 -2.81 13.72 35.80
CA ALA A 940 -4.04 13.00 36.16
C ALA A 940 -4.50 13.23 37.61
N SER A 941 -3.79 14.07 38.38
CA SER A 941 -4.09 14.34 39.79
C SER A 941 -5.51 14.89 39.93
N GLN A 942 -6.28 14.33 40.86
CA GLN A 942 -7.70 14.69 41.02
C GLN A 942 -7.84 16.01 41.79
N THR A 943 -8.81 16.83 41.38
CA THR A 943 -9.19 18.06 42.07
C THR A 943 -10.55 17.86 42.73
N THR A 944 -10.79 18.52 43.86
CA THR A 944 -12.08 18.48 44.57
C THR A 944 -12.69 19.88 44.65
N ALA A 945 -14.02 19.96 44.60
CA ALA A 945 -14.74 21.17 44.97
C ALA A 945 -14.83 21.24 46.50
N THR A 946 -15.04 22.44 47.06
CA THR A 946 -15.48 22.52 48.46
C THR A 946 -16.90 21.98 48.62
N ALA A 947 -17.31 21.75 49.86
CA ALA A 947 -18.66 21.28 50.14
C ALA A 947 -19.71 22.21 49.53
N ALA A 948 -20.58 21.65 48.69
CA ALA A 948 -21.71 22.35 48.13
C ALA A 948 -22.71 22.70 49.24
N THR A 949 -23.32 23.88 49.11
CA THR A 949 -24.33 24.43 50.02
C THR A 949 -25.56 24.84 49.22
N LEU A 950 -26.74 24.65 49.80
CA LEU A 950 -28.02 25.01 49.18
C LEU A 950 -28.64 26.19 49.93
N SER A 951 -28.90 27.28 49.21
CA SER A 951 -29.64 28.43 49.73
C SER A 951 -30.48 29.05 48.61
N ASN A 952 -31.76 29.37 48.90
CA ASN A 952 -32.69 29.96 47.93
C ASN A 952 -32.73 29.25 46.57
N ASP A 953 -32.87 27.91 46.58
CA ASP A 953 -32.83 27.03 45.39
C ASP A 953 -31.55 27.14 44.53
N LYS A 954 -30.47 27.71 45.07
CA LYS A 954 -29.16 27.79 44.42
C LYS A 954 -28.15 26.90 45.14
N LEU A 955 -27.62 25.91 44.43
CA LEU A 955 -26.50 25.09 44.87
C LEU A 955 -25.19 25.84 44.59
N SER A 956 -24.35 26.06 45.61
CA SER A 956 -23.11 26.85 45.49
C SER A 956 -21.92 26.18 46.17
N TRP A 957 -20.73 26.35 45.61
CA TRP A 957 -19.47 25.82 46.13
C TRP A 957 -18.32 26.80 45.82
N THR A 958 -17.11 26.45 46.22
CA THR A 958 -15.87 27.16 45.88
C THR A 958 -14.81 26.18 45.36
N GLY A 959 -13.75 26.72 44.77
CA GLY A 959 -12.68 25.97 44.11
C GLY A 959 -12.29 26.64 42.79
N ASP A 960 -11.22 26.15 42.18
CA ASP A 960 -10.60 26.76 40.98
C ASP A 960 -10.52 25.77 39.81
N ALA A 961 -11.47 24.84 39.73
CA ALA A 961 -11.55 23.90 38.63
C ALA A 961 -12.12 24.58 37.38
N GLN A 962 -11.65 24.15 36.21
CA GLN A 962 -12.11 24.67 34.92
C GLN A 962 -13.55 24.25 34.56
N MET A 963 -14.06 23.18 35.17
CA MET A 963 -15.38 22.64 34.94
C MET A 963 -15.87 21.86 36.17
N TYR A 964 -17.17 21.91 36.43
CA TYR A 964 -17.84 21.16 37.48
C TYR A 964 -18.94 20.28 36.90
N LEU A 965 -18.99 19.03 37.36
CA LEU A 965 -20.09 18.10 37.09
C LEU A 965 -21.03 18.10 38.29
N VAL A 966 -22.29 18.47 38.04
CA VAL A 966 -23.37 18.37 39.01
C VAL A 966 -24.19 17.13 38.66
N ALA A 967 -24.39 16.26 39.65
CA ALA A 967 -25.28 15.11 39.53
C ALA A 967 -26.50 15.29 40.45
N LYS A 968 -27.65 14.80 40.00
CA LYS A 968 -28.91 14.72 40.74
C LYS A 968 -29.28 13.24 40.89
N ASP A 969 -29.47 12.79 42.12
CA ASP A 969 -29.79 11.41 42.48
C ASP A 969 -28.83 10.40 41.82
N GLY A 970 -27.54 10.78 41.74
CA GLY A 970 -26.48 9.97 41.14
C GLY A 970 -26.44 9.97 39.61
N LYS A 971 -27.27 10.78 38.93
CA LYS A 971 -27.28 10.93 37.47
C LYS A 971 -26.80 12.31 37.05
N PHE A 972 -26.15 12.41 35.90
CA PHE A 972 -25.77 13.68 35.30
C PHE A 972 -26.95 14.67 35.26
N PHE A 973 -26.70 15.90 35.77
CA PHE A 973 -27.67 16.99 35.81
C PHE A 973 -27.20 18.20 35.00
N ALA A 974 -25.94 18.62 35.20
CA ALA A 974 -25.36 19.75 34.45
C ALA A 974 -23.83 19.73 34.48
N LEU A 975 -23.22 20.23 33.40
CA LEU A 975 -21.85 20.76 33.41
C LEU A 975 -21.89 22.28 33.57
N THR A 976 -21.00 22.84 34.38
CA THR A 976 -20.92 24.28 34.56
C THR A 976 -19.50 24.77 34.87
N THR A 977 -19.13 25.91 34.32
CA THR A 977 -17.94 26.69 34.71
C THR A 977 -18.21 27.56 35.93
N GLU A 978 -19.48 27.83 36.23
CA GLU A 978 -19.89 28.63 37.36
C GLU A 978 -19.75 27.85 38.67
N LYS A 979 -19.43 28.56 39.75
CA LYS A 979 -19.32 27.95 41.10
C LYS A 979 -20.68 27.75 41.76
N SER A 980 -21.75 27.70 40.95
CA SER A 980 -23.12 27.52 41.41
C SER A 980 -24.06 27.10 40.27
N VAL A 981 -25.15 26.42 40.63
CA VAL A 981 -26.26 26.07 39.72
C VAL A 981 -27.58 26.41 40.39
N ASN A 982 -28.45 27.13 39.69
CA ASN A 982 -29.84 27.31 40.10
C ASN A 982 -30.61 26.01 39.85
N LEU A 983 -31.20 25.46 40.91
CA LEU A 983 -31.95 24.21 40.83
C LEU A 983 -33.36 24.43 40.29
N ASN A 984 -33.86 25.67 40.21
CA ASN A 984 -35.18 26.00 39.65
C ASN A 984 -36.33 25.13 40.21
N GLY A 985 -36.27 24.82 41.51
CA GLY A 985 -37.26 23.99 42.20
C GLY A 985 -37.02 22.47 42.11
N GLU A 986 -36.00 22.00 41.39
CA GLU A 986 -35.65 20.60 41.27
C GLU A 986 -35.41 19.92 42.64
N LYS A 987 -36.04 18.75 42.83
CA LYS A 987 -35.98 17.99 44.08
C LYS A 987 -35.12 16.73 43.95
N GLY A 988 -34.20 16.50 44.89
CA GLY A 988 -33.29 15.36 44.89
C GLY A 988 -32.05 15.55 45.75
N SER A 989 -31.16 14.56 45.70
CA SER A 989 -29.81 14.59 46.24
C SER A 989 -28.84 15.10 45.18
N PHE A 990 -28.12 16.18 45.45
CA PHE A 990 -27.18 16.79 44.53
C PHE A 990 -25.74 16.57 44.98
N THR A 991 -24.85 16.23 44.05
CA THR A 991 -23.41 16.15 44.29
C THR A 991 -22.66 16.98 43.25
N VAL A 992 -21.46 17.43 43.63
CA VAL A 992 -20.57 18.23 42.77
C VAL A 992 -19.21 17.55 42.71
N ARG A 993 -18.66 17.40 41.50
CA ARG A 993 -17.31 16.93 41.23
C ARG A 993 -16.55 17.98 40.43
N ALA A 994 -15.27 18.17 40.74
CA ALA A 994 -14.41 19.16 40.08
C ALA A 994 -13.51 18.49 39.05
N ALA A 995 -13.38 19.07 37.85
CA ALA A 995 -12.45 18.59 36.84
C ALA A 995 -10.99 18.95 37.18
N ASN A 996 -10.08 18.01 36.95
CA ASN A 996 -8.64 18.28 36.95
C ASN A 996 -8.19 18.99 35.65
N GLN A 997 -6.89 19.26 35.51
CA GLN A 997 -6.32 19.92 34.32
C GLN A 997 -6.52 19.12 33.02
N MET A 998 -6.72 17.81 33.09
CA MET A 998 -6.99 16.94 31.95
C MET A 998 -8.49 16.73 31.70
N GLY A 999 -9.36 17.33 32.52
CA GLY A 999 -10.81 17.27 32.41
C GLY A 999 -11.47 16.15 33.20
N GLY A 1000 -10.69 15.27 33.83
CA GLY A 1000 -11.21 14.18 34.65
C GLY A 1000 -11.84 14.66 35.95
N PHE A 1001 -13.02 14.17 36.30
CA PHE A 1001 -13.76 14.61 37.49
C PHE A 1001 -13.33 13.87 38.76
N GLY A 1002 -12.99 14.62 39.81
CA GLY A 1002 -12.60 14.07 41.12
C GLY A 1002 -13.73 13.46 41.93
N ALA A 1003 -13.43 13.11 43.18
CA ALA A 1003 -14.43 12.61 44.12
C ALA A 1003 -15.53 13.65 44.38
N THR A 1004 -16.71 13.17 44.76
CA THR A 1004 -17.83 14.03 45.18
C THR A 1004 -17.47 14.79 46.45
N ALA A 1005 -17.70 16.11 46.49
CA ALA A 1005 -17.42 16.92 47.68
C ALA A 1005 -18.30 16.52 48.88
N ASN A 1006 -19.62 16.55 48.69
CA ASN A 1006 -20.66 16.11 49.62
C ASN A 1006 -21.97 15.94 48.84
N SER A 1007 -22.97 15.34 49.48
CA SER A 1007 -24.35 15.30 49.00
C SER A 1007 -25.17 16.38 49.71
N VAL A 1008 -25.97 17.13 48.94
CA VAL A 1008 -26.90 18.15 49.44
C VAL A 1008 -28.31 17.79 48.98
N SER A 1009 -29.25 17.67 49.91
CA SER A 1009 -30.63 17.28 49.61
C SER A 1009 -31.59 18.47 49.68
N THR A 1010 -32.46 18.63 48.68
CA THR A 1010 -33.48 19.70 48.64
C THR A 1010 -34.79 19.33 49.37
N GLY A 1011 -34.76 18.32 50.27
CA GLY A 1011 -35.88 17.87 51.09
C GLY A 1011 -35.49 16.84 52.17
N ILE A 1012 -36.43 16.49 53.07
CA ILE A 1012 -36.27 15.40 54.05
C ILE A 1012 -36.48 14.07 53.31
N HIS A 1013 -35.40 13.34 53.01
CA HIS A 1013 -35.51 11.98 52.48
C HIS A 1013 -35.98 11.03 53.60
N ASN A 1014 -36.95 10.16 53.28
CA ASN A 1014 -37.20 8.95 54.06
C ASN A 1014 -35.85 8.21 54.18
N ILE A 1015 -35.33 8.08 55.40
CA ILE A 1015 -34.23 7.17 55.68
C ILE A 1015 -34.77 5.76 55.37
N ALA A 1016 -34.06 5.04 54.49
CA ALA A 1016 -34.21 3.65 54.03
C ALA A 1016 -35.58 2.98 54.23
N SER A 1017 -36.19 2.56 53.12
CA SER A 1017 -37.29 1.60 53.10
C SER A 1017 -36.88 0.29 53.76
N ALA A 1018 -37.33 0.05 54.99
CA ALA A 1018 -37.46 -1.31 55.49
C ALA A 1018 -38.75 -1.90 54.94
N THR A 1019 -38.59 -2.97 54.18
CA THR A 1019 -39.62 -3.90 53.74
C THR A 1019 -40.32 -4.51 54.96
N ASP A 1020 -41.64 -4.39 55.02
CA ASP A 1020 -42.63 -5.11 55.85
C ASP A 1020 -42.30 -5.42 57.33
N ALA A 1021 -41.32 -4.74 57.94
CA ALA A 1021 -41.04 -4.87 59.37
C ALA A 1021 -42.10 -4.12 60.20
N ALA A 1022 -42.63 -4.76 61.24
CA ALA A 1022 -43.60 -4.14 62.15
C ALA A 1022 -43.00 -2.89 62.83
N VAL A 1023 -43.81 -1.83 62.94
CA VAL A 1023 -43.44 -0.62 63.69
C VAL A 1023 -43.44 -0.94 65.18
N ILE A 1024 -42.28 -0.83 65.84
CA ILE A 1024 -42.14 -1.11 67.28
C ILE A 1024 -42.12 0.15 68.14
N LYS A 1025 -41.82 1.33 67.56
CA LYS A 1025 -41.85 2.62 68.27
C LYS A 1025 -42.24 3.75 67.32
N THR A 1026 -43.09 4.67 67.78
CA THR A 1026 -43.36 5.93 67.08
C THR A 1026 -43.05 7.09 68.02
N THR A 1027 -42.30 8.08 67.53
CA THR A 1027 -41.91 9.28 68.27
C THR A 1027 -42.29 10.50 67.44
N ILE A 1028 -42.86 11.53 68.05
CA ILE A 1028 -43.31 12.73 67.34
C ILE A 1028 -42.44 13.90 67.82
N PHE A 1029 -42.05 14.79 66.92
CA PHE A 1029 -41.32 16.01 67.24
C PHE A 1029 -42.01 17.23 66.60
N ALA A 1030 -41.89 18.38 67.25
CA ALA A 1030 -42.19 19.67 66.66
C ALA A 1030 -41.12 20.06 65.62
N ALA A 1031 -41.40 21.09 64.84
CA ALA A 1031 -40.45 21.64 63.87
C ALA A 1031 -39.13 22.15 64.51
N ASP A 1032 -39.15 22.49 65.80
CA ASP A 1032 -37.98 22.93 66.57
C ASP A 1032 -37.20 21.76 67.23
N GLY A 1033 -37.63 20.52 67.04
CA GLY A 1033 -37.00 19.33 67.61
C GLY A 1033 -37.50 18.92 69.00
N THR A 1034 -38.46 19.64 69.59
CA THR A 1034 -39.09 19.23 70.85
C THR A 1034 -39.88 17.94 70.66
N GLN A 1035 -39.66 16.93 71.51
CA GLN A 1035 -40.44 15.69 71.44
C GLN A 1035 -41.87 15.93 71.95
N LEU A 1036 -42.86 15.51 71.17
CA LEU A 1036 -44.28 15.66 71.43
C LEU A 1036 -44.92 14.32 71.80
N SER A 1037 -45.94 14.37 72.66
CA SER A 1037 -46.77 13.22 73.00
C SER A 1037 -47.85 12.93 71.96
N ASN A 1038 -48.29 13.94 71.20
CA ASN A 1038 -49.32 13.86 70.17
C ASN A 1038 -49.00 14.78 68.99
N LEU A 1039 -49.68 14.59 67.86
CA LEU A 1039 -49.64 15.56 66.77
C LEU A 1039 -50.28 16.88 67.22
N GLN A 1040 -49.63 18.00 66.92
CA GLN A 1040 -50.15 19.35 67.17
C GLN A 1040 -50.44 20.09 65.87
N LYS A 1041 -51.25 21.15 65.93
CA LYS A 1041 -51.52 22.02 64.79
C LYS A 1041 -50.21 22.60 64.24
N GLY A 1042 -49.99 22.47 62.93
CA GLY A 1042 -48.73 22.85 62.28
C GLY A 1042 -47.88 21.65 61.86
N ILE A 1043 -46.56 21.86 61.74
CA ILE A 1043 -45.62 20.85 61.24
C ILE A 1043 -45.18 19.91 62.36
N ASN A 1044 -45.38 18.61 62.14
CA ASN A 1044 -44.90 17.54 63.02
C ASN A 1044 -43.93 16.63 62.26
N ILE A 1045 -42.91 16.13 62.95
CA ILE A 1045 -41.97 15.13 62.44
C ILE A 1045 -42.23 13.83 63.18
N VAL A 1046 -42.75 12.81 62.49
CA VAL A 1046 -43.07 11.50 63.05
C VAL A 1046 -41.99 10.50 62.66
N VAL A 1047 -41.26 9.99 63.65
CA VAL A 1047 -40.20 8.99 63.51
C VAL A 1047 -40.71 7.64 63.98
N LYS A 1048 -40.83 6.68 63.08
CA LYS A 1048 -41.19 5.28 63.35
C LYS A 1048 -39.94 4.41 63.35
N THR A 1049 -39.64 3.74 64.46
CA THR A 1049 -38.60 2.70 64.54
C THR A 1049 -39.23 1.34 64.25
N LEU A 1050 -38.57 0.58 63.39
CA LEU A 1050 -39.01 -0.72 62.90
C LEU A 1050 -38.26 -1.84 63.64
N ALA A 1051 -38.78 -3.06 63.60
CA ALA A 1051 -38.26 -4.20 64.37
C ALA A 1051 -36.79 -4.55 64.07
N ASP A 1052 -36.29 -4.21 62.88
CA ASP A 1052 -34.90 -4.40 62.45
C ASP A 1052 -33.95 -3.27 62.91
N GLY A 1053 -34.46 -2.29 63.68
CA GLY A 1053 -33.72 -1.13 64.15
C GLY A 1053 -33.69 0.06 63.17
N SER A 1054 -34.21 -0.09 61.96
CA SER A 1054 -34.32 1.01 60.99
C SER A 1054 -35.39 2.04 61.39
N LYS A 1055 -35.32 3.26 60.83
CA LYS A 1055 -36.24 4.36 61.17
C LYS A 1055 -36.87 4.98 59.92
N LYS A 1056 -38.21 5.02 59.87
CA LYS A 1056 -39.01 5.73 58.86
C LYS A 1056 -39.49 7.07 59.43
N THR A 1057 -39.13 8.17 58.80
CA THR A 1057 -39.49 9.53 59.27
C THR A 1057 -40.44 10.21 58.31
N SER A 1058 -41.56 10.74 58.79
CA SER A 1058 -42.59 11.40 57.98
C SER A 1058 -42.95 12.77 58.54
N LYS A 1059 -43.15 13.74 57.67
CA LYS A 1059 -43.69 15.05 58.03
C LYS A 1059 -45.22 14.99 57.97
N VAL A 1060 -45.88 15.31 59.08
CA VAL A 1060 -47.35 15.35 59.18
C VAL A 1060 -47.78 16.79 59.47
N ILE A 1061 -48.59 17.35 58.58
CA ILE A 1061 -49.19 18.67 58.76
C ILE A 1061 -50.61 18.46 59.27
N VAL A 1062 -50.86 18.87 60.51
CA VAL A 1062 -52.22 18.92 61.05
C VAL A 1062 -52.73 20.34 60.83
N LYS A 1063 -53.76 20.45 59.97
CA LYS A 1063 -54.39 21.73 59.61
C LYS A 1063 -55.22 22.29 60.76
#